data_AF-A0A959Z5A1-F1
#
_entry.id   AF-A0A959Z5A1-F1
#
_cell.length_a   1.000
_cell.length_b   1.000
_cell.length_c   1.000
_cell.angle_alpha   90.00
_cell.angle_beta   90.00
_cell.angle_gamma   90.00
#
_symmetry.space_group_name_H-M   'P 1'
#
loop_
_entity.id
_entity.type
_entity.pdbx_description
1 polymer ?
#
loop_
_entity_poly.entity_id
_entity_poly.type
_entity_poly.pdbx_seq_one_letter_code
_entity_poly.pdbx_strand_id
1 'polypeptide(L)'
;MKKIKLFTLLFLVTFVAPYLVKGQYALNFDGVDDYVDCGTNPELNITGDITIELWIYLTGPLTIFDRLVEKDWATSYFFGGKYGLNGLAFSMDANNNSANVVETATNILNQNVWTHVAASWDGATMKIYINGEEVASKPWVNTVDGSTNSTKLGKFYGPDNNFYKGYMDEVRIWSEARTAEQLQNDMYKTLDNPLGETNLVAYYTFSEGSGQTTADNSQNSNTGVLGGTSNPETSDPLWVASTAPIPFYTINNGNWSSITTWANGQGFPSKDWSRVSITHDVVAAMDISTFDATISSGGSLNVAAGYSCSFIDLFVGSGSDFTLEEATSMDVDDGGTVFFDAGASFNSFGIPGDEVNITHNIGYFDFEIATGADIAAIYTNFEFMNANGIKINGNINPAFPLRNCSFANGEAGGTLLSIGSNQNITLEGLDFPDNSWSGSYNISKTVDDGQVDIWAATGNFAGETYENDAFNRINWSGSRLMAKVYLEGAWNGTDMNAGPVDVIPLGQPFSGLPWNYAGSESVTATPPSVVDWALIEFRDATDAASATTATTVYQRAVFINTDGNIVSLDGYSPVYFDQAFTNNFYLVVVQRNHLDIMSNNALTLAGSSYDYDFSSGAAQVYGGTNGHKEISTGIYGMISGDSNGNGTVNINDKTLYWENEAGTSGYLPSDLNLDGNSSNLDKNDFWLINVGKFSQVPN
;
A
#
# COMPACT_ATOMS: atom_id res chain seq x y z
N MET A 1 6.07 -70.88 -25.72
CA MET A 1 6.63 -69.81 -26.57
C MET A 1 5.61 -68.68 -26.73
N LYS A 2 5.66 -67.68 -25.86
CA LYS A 2 4.99 -66.38 -26.03
C LYS A 2 5.87 -65.32 -25.38
N LYS A 3 6.13 -64.27 -26.15
CA LYS A 3 7.04 -63.15 -25.86
C LYS A 3 6.53 -62.35 -24.66
N ILE A 4 7.38 -62.13 -23.66
CA ILE A 4 7.20 -61.08 -22.66
C ILE A 4 8.13 -59.95 -23.06
N LYS A 5 7.54 -58.81 -23.48
CA LYS A 5 8.26 -57.55 -23.69
C LYS A 5 8.63 -57.01 -22.31
N LEU A 6 9.92 -56.95 -21.98
CA LEU A 6 10.42 -56.18 -20.86
C LEU A 6 10.75 -54.78 -21.40
N PHE A 7 9.90 -53.81 -21.07
CA PHE A 7 10.18 -52.39 -21.28
C PHE A 7 11.18 -51.97 -20.19
N THR A 8 12.41 -51.65 -20.58
CA THR A 8 13.39 -51.05 -19.67
C THR A 8 12.95 -49.61 -19.42
N LEU A 9 12.53 -49.33 -18.18
CA LEU A 9 12.25 -47.99 -17.69
C LEU A 9 13.58 -47.23 -17.58
N LEU A 10 13.83 -46.31 -18.51
CA LEU A 10 14.97 -45.40 -18.45
C LEU A 10 14.63 -44.29 -17.44
N PHE A 11 15.21 -44.33 -16.25
CA PHE A 11 15.17 -43.21 -15.30
C PHE A 11 15.98 -42.06 -15.90
N LEU A 12 15.29 -41.08 -16.49
CA LEU A 12 15.89 -39.79 -16.84
C LEU A 12 15.97 -38.98 -15.54
N VAL A 13 17.12 -39.03 -14.86
CA VAL A 13 17.41 -38.05 -13.80
C VAL A 13 17.79 -36.76 -14.52
N THR A 14 16.80 -35.88 -14.72
CA THR A 14 17.07 -34.47 -15.02
C THR A 14 17.75 -33.89 -13.79
N PHE A 15 19.07 -33.67 -13.88
CA PHE A 15 19.72 -32.71 -13.01
C PHE A 15 19.10 -31.35 -13.31
N VAL A 16 18.20 -30.89 -12.45
CA VAL A 16 17.95 -29.45 -12.31
C VAL A 16 19.25 -28.91 -11.73
N ALA A 17 20.00 -28.14 -12.53
CA ALA A 17 21.11 -27.39 -11.99
C ALA A 17 20.55 -26.52 -10.84
N PRO A 18 21.14 -26.54 -9.65
CA PRO A 18 20.75 -25.57 -8.64
C PRO A 18 20.94 -24.18 -9.26
N TYR A 19 19.88 -23.37 -9.27
CA TYR A 19 20.01 -21.94 -9.50
C TYR A 19 20.96 -21.44 -8.42
N LEU A 20 22.23 -21.28 -8.79
CA LEU A 20 23.19 -20.57 -7.97
C LEU A 20 22.68 -19.12 -7.99
N VAL A 21 22.21 -18.64 -6.85
CA VAL A 21 21.93 -17.21 -6.65
C VAL A 21 23.26 -16.49 -6.91
N LYS A 22 23.42 -15.92 -8.11
CA LYS A 22 24.54 -15.04 -8.44
C LYS A 22 24.41 -13.82 -7.53
N GLY A 23 25.34 -13.66 -6.59
CA GLY A 23 25.40 -12.43 -5.78
C GLY A 23 25.75 -11.23 -6.65
N GLN A 24 25.44 -10.02 -6.21
CA GLN A 24 25.93 -8.81 -6.88
C GLN A 24 27.38 -8.58 -6.49
N TYR A 25 28.26 -8.82 -7.45
CA TYR A 25 29.66 -8.49 -7.35
C TYR A 25 29.96 -7.37 -8.35
N ALA A 26 31.04 -6.66 -8.09
CA ALA A 26 31.66 -5.74 -9.01
C ALA A 26 33.08 -6.24 -9.28
N LEU A 27 33.71 -5.71 -10.32
CA LEU A 27 35.14 -5.93 -10.53
C LEU A 27 35.94 -4.76 -9.95
N ASN A 28 36.95 -5.09 -9.16
CA ASN A 28 37.93 -4.15 -8.63
C ASN A 28 39.19 -4.15 -9.49
N PHE A 29 39.52 -2.96 -10.00
CA PHE A 29 40.71 -2.68 -10.78
C PHE A 29 41.68 -1.86 -9.92
N ASP A 30 42.92 -2.34 -9.78
CA ASP A 30 43.91 -1.76 -8.88
C ASP A 30 44.67 -0.53 -9.44
N GLY A 31 44.53 -0.28 -10.75
CA GLY A 31 45.19 0.80 -11.48
C GLY A 31 46.62 0.50 -11.94
N VAL A 32 47.06 -0.76 -11.89
CA VAL A 32 48.43 -1.17 -12.23
C VAL A 32 48.46 -2.04 -13.49
N ASP A 33 47.67 -3.11 -13.53
CA ASP A 33 47.65 -4.05 -14.65
C ASP A 33 46.30 -4.74 -14.92
N ASP A 34 45.28 -4.50 -14.09
CA ASP A 34 43.95 -5.09 -14.20
C ASP A 34 43.15 -4.59 -15.40
N TYR A 35 42.55 -5.52 -16.16
CA TYR A 35 41.59 -5.21 -17.23
C TYR A 35 40.68 -6.40 -17.54
N VAL A 36 39.63 -6.18 -18.34
CA VAL A 36 38.83 -7.26 -18.95
C VAL A 36 38.99 -7.19 -20.47
N ASP A 37 39.30 -8.32 -21.11
CA ASP A 37 39.33 -8.48 -22.57
C ASP A 37 38.00 -9.08 -23.06
N CYS A 38 37.19 -8.27 -23.73
CA CYS A 38 35.89 -8.66 -24.28
C CYS A 38 36.00 -9.30 -25.69
N GLY A 39 37.22 -9.46 -26.21
CA GLY A 39 37.47 -10.09 -27.50
C GLY A 39 37.27 -9.18 -28.70
N THR A 40 37.37 -9.77 -29.89
CA THR A 40 37.41 -9.08 -31.20
C THR A 40 36.15 -9.32 -32.04
N ASN A 41 35.04 -9.68 -31.40
CA ASN A 41 33.82 -10.04 -32.13
C ASN A 41 33.33 -8.86 -32.99
N PRO A 42 32.84 -9.10 -34.23
CA PRO A 42 32.45 -8.03 -35.14
C PRO A 42 31.38 -7.08 -34.60
N GLU A 43 30.48 -7.58 -33.76
CA GLU A 43 29.39 -6.83 -33.14
C GLU A 43 29.91 -5.70 -32.24
N LEU A 44 31.08 -5.89 -31.62
CA LEU A 44 31.76 -4.87 -30.81
C LEU A 44 32.46 -3.79 -31.65
N ASN A 45 32.58 -3.96 -32.97
CA ASN A 45 33.16 -2.97 -33.88
C ASN A 45 32.09 -2.00 -34.40
N ILE A 46 31.54 -1.21 -33.48
CA ILE A 46 30.46 -0.26 -33.76
C ILE A 46 31.03 0.98 -34.45
N THR A 47 30.50 1.30 -35.64
CA THR A 47 30.90 2.47 -36.45
C THR A 47 29.75 3.47 -36.67
N GLY A 48 28.56 3.15 -36.16
CA GLY A 48 27.37 4.01 -36.20
C GLY A 48 26.98 4.42 -34.78
N ASP A 49 25.67 4.54 -34.56
CA ASP A 49 25.12 4.94 -33.28
C ASP A 49 25.61 4.03 -32.14
N ILE A 50 25.92 4.63 -31.00
CA ILE A 50 26.46 3.92 -29.85
C ILE A 50 26.01 4.55 -28.54
N THR A 51 25.86 3.71 -27.52
CA THR A 51 25.88 4.14 -26.11
C THR A 51 26.76 3.19 -25.31
N ILE A 52 27.62 3.74 -24.47
CA ILE A 52 28.36 3.00 -23.43
C ILE A 52 27.90 3.53 -22.09
N GLU A 53 27.45 2.67 -21.20
CA GLU A 53 27.01 3.03 -19.84
C GLU A 53 27.51 2.01 -18.81
N LEU A 54 27.76 2.47 -17.58
CA LEU A 54 28.26 1.67 -16.48
C LEU A 54 28.19 2.43 -15.14
N TRP A 55 28.17 1.68 -14.04
CA TRP A 55 28.47 2.21 -12.72
C TRP A 55 29.98 2.19 -12.47
N ILE A 56 30.52 3.28 -11.90
CA ILE A 56 31.92 3.38 -11.50
C ILE A 56 32.07 3.85 -10.06
N TYR A 57 33.13 3.39 -9.37
CA TYR A 57 33.54 3.87 -8.05
C TYR A 57 35.03 4.18 -8.06
N LEU A 58 35.38 5.46 -8.12
CA LEU A 58 36.77 5.90 -8.17
C LEU A 58 37.46 5.75 -6.80
N THR A 59 38.42 4.82 -6.68
CA THR A 59 39.29 4.67 -5.49
C THR A 59 40.61 5.44 -5.63
N GLY A 60 40.83 6.05 -6.81
CA GLY A 60 41.92 6.98 -7.12
C GLY A 60 41.49 8.00 -8.17
N PRO A 61 42.37 8.95 -8.54
CA PRO A 61 42.06 9.94 -9.56
C PRO A 61 41.90 9.31 -10.94
N LEU A 62 40.90 9.73 -11.70
CA LEU A 62 40.74 9.40 -13.11
C LEU A 62 41.47 10.44 -13.99
N THR A 63 42.33 9.99 -14.90
CA THR A 63 43.20 10.82 -15.75
C THR A 63 43.06 10.50 -17.24
N ILE A 64 43.67 11.31 -18.12
CA ILE A 64 43.46 11.31 -19.58
C ILE A 64 43.69 9.97 -20.30
N PHE A 65 44.42 9.04 -19.71
CA PHE A 65 44.68 7.73 -20.31
C PHE A 65 44.00 6.59 -19.56
N ASP A 66 43.27 6.88 -18.49
CA ASP A 66 42.53 5.84 -17.77
C ASP A 66 41.23 5.59 -18.54
N ARG A 67 41.07 4.37 -19.06
CA ARG A 67 39.92 4.00 -19.90
C ARG A 67 38.93 3.18 -19.11
N LEU A 68 37.66 3.53 -19.24
CA LEU A 68 36.56 2.72 -18.74
C LEU A 68 36.26 1.61 -19.75
N VAL A 69 36.04 2.00 -21.01
CA VAL A 69 35.80 1.10 -22.15
C VAL A 69 36.57 1.62 -23.36
N GLU A 70 37.34 0.76 -24.03
CA GLU A 70 38.06 1.14 -25.25
C GLU A 70 38.11 0.00 -26.26
N LYS A 71 37.78 0.31 -27.51
CA LYS A 71 38.03 -0.56 -28.67
C LYS A 71 39.37 -0.24 -29.31
N ASP A 72 39.57 1.06 -29.57
CA ASP A 72 40.79 1.61 -30.12
C ASP A 72 40.78 3.12 -29.89
N TRP A 73 41.89 3.69 -29.42
CA TRP A 73 41.96 5.11 -29.16
C TRP A 73 42.15 5.96 -30.43
N ALA A 74 42.59 5.36 -31.55
CA ALA A 74 42.91 6.09 -32.78
C ALA A 74 41.78 6.02 -33.80
N THR A 75 41.28 4.83 -34.12
CA THR A 75 40.36 4.60 -35.26
C THR A 75 38.95 4.14 -34.85
N SER A 76 38.68 4.08 -33.54
CA SER A 76 37.39 3.62 -33.00
C SER A 76 37.06 4.34 -31.68
N TYR A 77 36.20 3.72 -30.87
CA TYR A 77 35.65 4.36 -29.69
C TYR A 77 36.48 4.16 -28.42
N PHE A 78 36.45 5.18 -27.58
CA PHE A 78 36.86 5.10 -26.19
C PHE A 78 35.95 5.96 -25.29
N PHE A 79 35.74 5.50 -24.06
CA PHE A 79 35.14 6.25 -22.97
C PHE A 79 36.05 6.13 -21.73
N GLY A 80 36.42 7.26 -21.13
CA GLY A 80 37.39 7.27 -20.04
C GLY A 80 37.66 8.65 -19.47
N GLY A 81 38.82 8.81 -18.84
CA GLY A 81 39.24 10.09 -18.30
C GLY A 81 39.70 11.09 -19.37
N LYS A 82 39.50 12.38 -19.07
CA LYS A 82 39.92 13.51 -19.91
C LYS A 82 41.24 14.15 -19.47
N TYR A 83 41.73 15.17 -20.20
CA TYR A 83 42.82 16.02 -19.70
C TYR A 83 42.46 16.73 -18.38
N GLY A 84 43.25 16.49 -17.34
CA GLY A 84 42.97 16.93 -15.96
C GLY A 84 42.59 15.75 -15.06
N LEU A 85 41.95 16.04 -13.92
CA LEU A 85 41.54 15.02 -12.95
C LEU A 85 40.01 14.88 -12.93
N ASN A 86 39.54 13.64 -12.76
CA ASN A 86 38.15 13.30 -12.40
C ASN A 86 37.09 13.94 -13.32
N GLY A 87 37.37 13.94 -14.62
CA GLY A 87 36.42 14.30 -15.67
C GLY A 87 36.46 13.25 -16.78
N LEU A 88 35.40 13.20 -17.58
CA LEU A 88 35.20 12.19 -18.60
C LEU A 88 35.47 12.73 -20.00
N ALA A 89 35.95 11.86 -20.87
CA ALA A 89 36.13 12.06 -22.31
C ALA A 89 35.55 10.88 -23.07
N PHE A 90 34.87 11.18 -24.18
CA PHE A 90 34.33 10.20 -25.11
C PHE A 90 34.68 10.57 -26.54
N SER A 91 35.00 9.58 -27.35
CA SER A 91 35.33 9.72 -28.77
C SER A 91 34.99 8.46 -29.54
N MET A 92 34.73 8.62 -30.84
CA MET A 92 34.49 7.55 -31.81
C MET A 92 35.61 7.37 -32.85
N ASP A 93 36.53 8.34 -32.94
CA ASP A 93 37.62 8.36 -33.92
C ASP A 93 38.63 9.44 -33.54
N ALA A 94 39.33 9.28 -32.43
CA ALA A 94 40.10 10.40 -31.90
C ALA A 94 41.25 10.79 -32.82
N ASN A 95 41.89 9.85 -33.54
CA ASN A 95 42.90 10.12 -34.58
C ASN A 95 43.96 11.20 -34.21
N ASN A 96 44.32 11.32 -32.93
CA ASN A 96 45.13 12.43 -32.37
C ASN A 96 44.58 13.86 -32.59
N ASN A 97 43.26 14.00 -32.74
CA ASN A 97 42.54 15.23 -33.03
C ASN A 97 41.49 15.53 -31.94
N SER A 98 41.75 16.57 -31.14
CA SER A 98 40.81 17.05 -30.10
C SER A 98 39.46 17.52 -30.64
N ALA A 99 39.32 17.74 -31.96
CA ALA A 99 38.01 18.02 -32.56
C ALA A 99 37.03 16.84 -32.44
N ASN A 100 37.53 15.62 -32.27
CA ASN A 100 36.75 14.38 -32.28
C ASN A 100 36.42 13.84 -30.88
N VAL A 101 36.63 14.65 -29.83
CA VAL A 101 36.41 14.27 -28.42
C VAL A 101 35.41 15.23 -27.78
N VAL A 102 34.41 14.68 -27.07
CA VAL A 102 33.57 15.43 -26.12
C VAL A 102 34.12 15.23 -24.70
N GLU A 103 34.20 16.30 -23.92
CA GLU A 103 34.80 16.28 -22.58
C GLU A 103 33.90 17.00 -21.57
N THR A 104 33.87 16.53 -20.33
CA THR A 104 33.22 17.22 -19.21
C THR A 104 34.14 18.27 -18.57
N ALA A 105 33.65 18.98 -17.56
CA ALA A 105 34.50 19.74 -16.64
C ALA A 105 35.43 18.80 -15.82
N THR A 106 36.58 19.31 -15.36
CA THR A 106 37.46 18.60 -14.39
C THR A 106 36.81 18.54 -13.02
N ASN A 107 37.09 17.49 -12.24
CA ASN A 107 36.54 17.27 -10.90
C ASN A 107 35.01 17.26 -10.83
N ILE A 108 34.35 16.87 -11.93
CA ILE A 108 32.91 16.65 -11.93
C ILE A 108 32.54 15.32 -11.25
N LEU A 109 33.46 14.35 -11.27
CA LEU A 109 33.32 13.08 -10.56
C LEU A 109 33.93 13.16 -9.16
N ASN A 110 33.20 12.67 -8.17
CA ASN A 110 33.69 12.51 -6.81
C ASN A 110 34.35 11.14 -6.63
N GLN A 111 35.45 11.10 -5.87
CA GLN A 111 36.05 9.83 -5.45
C GLN A 111 35.24 9.21 -4.30
N ASN A 112 35.30 7.89 -4.20
CA ASN A 112 34.66 7.09 -3.16
C ASN A 112 33.11 7.15 -3.16
N VAL A 113 32.51 7.38 -4.33
CA VAL A 113 31.06 7.39 -4.53
C VAL A 113 30.74 6.65 -5.83
N TRP A 114 29.74 5.76 -5.79
CA TRP A 114 29.22 5.14 -7.00
C TRP A 114 28.55 6.19 -7.88
N THR A 115 28.96 6.26 -9.14
CA THR A 115 28.43 7.21 -10.11
C THR A 115 28.09 6.46 -11.39
N HIS A 116 26.87 6.63 -11.89
CA HIS A 116 26.51 6.11 -13.20
C HIS A 116 27.05 7.07 -14.25
N VAL A 117 27.77 6.54 -15.24
CA VAL A 117 28.35 7.34 -16.32
C VAL A 117 27.97 6.73 -17.64
N ALA A 118 27.58 7.57 -18.60
CA ALA A 118 27.27 7.12 -19.94
C ALA A 118 27.81 8.08 -20.99
N ALA A 119 28.06 7.58 -22.19
CA ALA A 119 28.37 8.38 -23.34
C ALA A 119 27.67 7.83 -24.58
N SER A 120 27.14 8.71 -25.43
CA SER A 120 26.42 8.32 -26.64
C SER A 120 26.85 9.13 -27.86
N TRP A 121 26.64 8.56 -29.05
CA TRP A 121 26.76 9.25 -30.32
C TRP A 121 25.70 8.73 -31.29
N ASP A 122 24.96 9.65 -31.92
CA ASP A 122 23.84 9.39 -32.84
C ASP A 122 24.23 9.57 -34.33
N GLY A 123 25.53 9.49 -34.64
CA GLY A 123 26.07 9.82 -35.95
C GLY A 123 26.29 11.32 -36.19
N ALA A 124 25.77 12.19 -35.32
CA ALA A 124 25.82 13.65 -35.47
C ALA A 124 26.27 14.43 -34.23
N THR A 125 26.03 13.91 -33.03
CA THR A 125 26.27 14.60 -31.76
C THR A 125 26.78 13.62 -30.73
N MET A 126 27.94 13.90 -30.15
CA MET A 126 28.48 13.14 -29.02
C MET A 126 28.00 13.75 -27.71
N LYS A 127 27.62 12.91 -26.75
CA LYS A 127 27.10 13.33 -25.44
C LYS A 127 27.73 12.53 -24.30
N ILE A 128 27.84 13.13 -23.13
CA ILE A 128 28.23 12.48 -21.87
C ILE A 128 27.16 12.76 -20.81
N TYR A 129 26.81 11.74 -20.06
CA TYR A 129 25.84 11.77 -18.99
C TYR A 129 26.47 11.34 -17.66
N ILE A 130 26.04 11.97 -16.57
CA ILE A 130 26.39 11.57 -15.20
C ILE A 130 25.08 11.43 -14.41
N ASN A 131 24.85 10.25 -13.84
CA ASN A 131 23.60 9.89 -13.16
C ASN A 131 22.36 10.16 -14.03
N GLY A 132 22.47 9.87 -15.33
CA GLY A 132 21.39 10.05 -16.31
C GLY A 132 21.25 11.46 -16.89
N GLU A 133 21.87 12.47 -16.28
CA GLU A 133 21.79 13.87 -16.74
C GLU A 133 22.85 14.19 -17.79
N GLU A 134 22.48 14.91 -18.87
CA GLU A 134 23.43 15.35 -19.90
C GLU A 134 24.35 16.45 -19.35
N VAL A 135 25.66 16.18 -19.27
CA VAL A 135 26.66 17.11 -18.71
C VAL A 135 27.64 17.68 -19.74
N ALA A 136 27.73 17.06 -20.92
CA ALA A 136 28.51 17.56 -22.04
C ALA A 136 27.92 17.11 -23.37
N SER A 137 28.02 17.97 -24.38
CA SER A 137 27.51 17.72 -25.73
C SER A 137 28.39 18.42 -26.77
N LYS A 138 28.60 17.75 -27.91
CA LYS A 138 29.41 18.27 -29.00
C LYS A 138 28.92 17.76 -30.36
N PRO A 139 28.55 18.65 -31.29
CA PRO A 139 28.28 18.26 -32.67
C PRO A 139 29.53 17.67 -33.32
N TRP A 140 29.39 16.48 -33.89
CA TRP A 140 30.41 15.78 -34.65
C TRP A 140 29.75 14.82 -35.64
N VAL A 141 29.72 15.25 -36.91
CA VAL A 141 29.20 14.46 -38.04
C VAL A 141 30.41 13.94 -38.82
N ASN A 142 30.68 12.64 -38.72
CA ASN A 142 31.77 12.00 -39.43
C ASN A 142 31.53 10.50 -39.58
N THR A 143 32.40 9.82 -40.32
CA THR A 143 32.45 8.36 -40.39
C THR A 143 33.53 7.83 -39.45
N VAL A 144 33.31 6.63 -38.92
CA VAL A 144 34.27 5.91 -38.07
C VAL A 144 34.85 4.74 -38.86
N ASP A 145 36.19 4.62 -38.87
CA ASP A 145 36.89 3.56 -39.61
C ASP A 145 36.72 2.17 -38.95
N GLY A 146 36.57 2.14 -37.62
CA GLY A 146 36.52 0.92 -36.83
C GLY A 146 37.91 0.35 -36.53
N SER A 147 37.96 -0.77 -35.82
CA SER A 147 39.20 -1.45 -35.47
C SER A 147 39.01 -2.96 -35.34
N THR A 148 40.10 -3.71 -35.53
CA THR A 148 40.15 -5.16 -35.29
C THR A 148 40.75 -5.53 -33.93
N ASN A 149 41.17 -4.54 -33.14
CA ASN A 149 41.63 -4.75 -31.76
C ASN A 149 40.50 -5.30 -30.87
N SER A 150 40.82 -5.91 -29.73
CA SER A 150 39.75 -6.36 -28.81
C SER A 150 39.09 -5.18 -28.08
N THR A 151 37.84 -5.29 -27.67
CA THR A 151 37.28 -4.32 -26.72
C THR A 151 37.83 -4.61 -25.34
N LYS A 152 38.26 -3.58 -24.61
CA LYS A 152 38.80 -3.70 -23.26
C LYS A 152 38.06 -2.83 -22.27
N LEU A 153 37.86 -3.36 -21.08
CA LEU A 153 37.38 -2.61 -19.92
C LEU A 153 38.57 -2.32 -19.00
N GLY A 154 38.69 -1.07 -18.55
CA GLY A 154 39.72 -0.66 -17.59
C GLY A 154 41.11 -0.39 -18.17
N LYS A 155 41.32 -0.42 -19.49
CA LYS A 155 42.68 -0.34 -20.09
C LYS A 155 42.78 0.48 -21.37
N PHE A 156 43.86 1.24 -21.48
CA PHE A 156 44.27 1.98 -22.68
C PHE A 156 45.17 1.17 -23.61
N TYR A 157 44.90 1.23 -24.92
CA TYR A 157 45.69 0.55 -25.96
C TYR A 157 46.97 1.27 -26.37
N GLY A 158 47.14 2.54 -25.99
CA GLY A 158 48.31 3.32 -26.40
C GLY A 158 49.61 2.92 -25.70
N PRO A 159 50.72 3.59 -26.06
CA PRO A 159 52.08 3.19 -25.66
C PRO A 159 52.32 3.28 -24.14
N ASP A 160 51.54 4.07 -23.43
CA ASP A 160 51.69 4.34 -22.00
C ASP A 160 51.00 3.27 -21.11
N ASN A 161 50.17 2.39 -21.69
CA ASN A 161 49.54 1.24 -21.06
C ASN A 161 48.96 1.56 -19.66
N ASN A 162 48.03 2.52 -19.63
CA ASN A 162 47.34 2.99 -18.43
C ASN A 162 46.14 2.11 -18.05
N PHE A 163 45.83 2.08 -16.76
CA PHE A 163 44.79 1.24 -16.17
C PHE A 163 43.89 2.03 -15.24
N TYR A 164 42.59 1.71 -15.30
CA TYR A 164 41.59 2.27 -14.41
C TYR A 164 41.79 1.80 -12.97
N LYS A 165 41.55 2.69 -12.01
CA LYS A 165 41.60 2.38 -10.58
C LYS A 165 40.25 2.64 -9.91
N GLY A 166 39.56 1.56 -9.57
CA GLY A 166 38.23 1.65 -8.98
C GLY A 166 37.40 0.38 -9.15
N TYR A 167 36.11 0.50 -8.84
CA TYR A 167 35.13 -0.56 -9.10
C TYR A 167 34.32 -0.24 -10.34
N MET A 168 33.96 -1.27 -11.13
CA MET A 168 32.97 -1.16 -12.20
C MET A 168 31.84 -2.15 -11.98
N ASP A 169 30.63 -1.76 -12.36
CA ASP A 169 29.44 -2.62 -12.35
C ASP A 169 28.49 -2.29 -13.52
N GLU A 170 27.63 -3.24 -13.89
CA GLU A 170 26.54 -3.07 -14.87
C GLU A 170 26.97 -2.43 -16.21
N VAL A 171 28.06 -2.92 -16.79
CA VAL A 171 28.63 -2.37 -18.04
C VAL A 171 27.78 -2.79 -19.24
N ARG A 172 27.25 -1.82 -19.99
CA ARG A 172 26.46 -2.04 -21.21
C ARG A 172 27.04 -1.28 -22.40
N ILE A 173 27.00 -1.92 -23.56
CA ILE A 173 27.33 -1.32 -24.85
C ILE A 173 26.16 -1.56 -25.78
N TRP A 174 25.61 -0.48 -26.33
CA TRP A 174 24.48 -0.48 -27.26
C TRP A 174 24.93 0.00 -28.64
N SER A 175 24.35 -0.56 -29.70
CA SER A 175 24.46 -0.04 -31.07
C SER A 175 23.34 0.96 -31.39
N GLU A 176 22.97 1.78 -30.40
CA GLU A 176 21.93 2.79 -30.45
C GLU A 176 22.34 3.97 -29.56
N ALA A 177 21.98 5.19 -29.94
CA ALA A 177 22.17 6.38 -29.13
C ALA A 177 20.99 6.55 -28.16
N ARG A 178 21.16 6.10 -26.91
CA ARG A 178 20.12 6.17 -25.88
C ARG A 178 19.91 7.60 -25.39
N THR A 179 18.66 7.92 -25.07
CA THR A 179 18.26 9.22 -24.52
C THR A 179 18.54 9.31 -23.01
N ALA A 180 18.53 10.53 -22.45
CA ALA A 180 18.67 10.74 -21.00
C ALA A 180 17.59 9.99 -20.21
N GLU A 181 16.33 10.08 -20.65
CA GLU A 181 15.18 9.38 -20.07
C GLU A 181 15.37 7.87 -20.08
N GLN A 182 15.79 7.32 -21.22
CA GLN A 182 16.11 5.91 -21.36
C GLN A 182 17.22 5.46 -20.39
N LEU A 183 18.26 6.27 -20.17
CA LEU A 183 19.34 5.97 -19.23
C LEU A 183 18.88 6.06 -17.77
N GLN A 184 18.10 7.09 -17.44
CA GLN A 184 17.54 7.29 -16.11
C GLN A 184 16.65 6.12 -15.69
N ASN A 185 15.86 5.59 -16.64
CA ASN A 185 14.95 4.46 -16.42
C ASN A 185 15.67 3.13 -16.15
N ASP A 186 16.88 2.94 -16.68
CA ASP A 186 17.57 1.64 -16.70
C ASP A 186 18.84 1.58 -15.83
N MET A 187 19.42 2.74 -15.45
CA MET A 187 20.70 2.76 -14.73
C MET A 187 20.63 2.11 -13.35
N TYR A 188 19.47 2.18 -12.69
CA TYR A 188 19.25 1.58 -11.39
C TYR A 188 18.61 0.20 -11.48
N LYS A 189 18.71 -0.52 -12.60
CA LYS A 189 18.11 -1.86 -12.76
C LYS A 189 19.13 -2.83 -13.32
N THR A 190 19.00 -4.12 -13.01
CA THR A 190 19.54 -5.18 -13.89
C THR A 190 18.47 -5.42 -14.97
N LEU A 191 18.83 -5.47 -16.26
CA LEU A 191 17.82 -5.59 -17.33
C LEU A 191 17.04 -6.92 -17.20
N ASP A 192 15.71 -6.87 -17.31
CA ASP A 192 14.84 -8.03 -17.09
C ASP A 192 14.92 -9.07 -18.22
N ASN A 193 15.06 -8.62 -19.47
CA ASN A 193 15.16 -9.47 -20.66
C ASN A 193 16.25 -8.97 -21.62
N PRO A 194 17.54 -9.00 -21.23
CA PRO A 194 18.63 -8.50 -22.07
C PRO A 194 18.80 -9.32 -23.36
N LEU A 195 18.36 -10.59 -23.35
CA LEU A 195 18.28 -11.43 -24.53
C LEU A 195 17.17 -11.03 -25.51
N GLY A 196 16.29 -10.08 -25.18
CA GLY A 196 15.30 -9.51 -26.09
C GLY A 196 15.79 -8.24 -26.80
N GLU A 197 16.83 -7.61 -26.27
CA GLU A 197 17.33 -6.30 -26.70
C GLU A 197 18.25 -6.43 -27.92
N THR A 198 17.72 -6.25 -29.14
CA THR A 198 18.49 -6.47 -30.37
C THR A 198 19.64 -5.49 -30.57
N ASN A 199 19.55 -4.30 -29.98
CA ASN A 199 20.59 -3.26 -30.06
C ASN A 199 21.58 -3.34 -28.88
N LEU A 200 21.39 -4.26 -27.93
CA LEU A 200 22.34 -4.49 -26.85
C LEU A 200 23.49 -5.35 -27.36
N VAL A 201 24.66 -4.74 -27.54
CA VAL A 201 25.85 -5.39 -28.10
C VAL A 201 26.56 -6.22 -27.05
N ALA A 202 26.69 -5.71 -25.83
CA ALA A 202 27.30 -6.41 -24.71
C ALA A 202 26.72 -5.95 -23.38
N TYR A 203 26.56 -6.88 -22.44
CA TYR A 203 26.10 -6.57 -21.08
C TYR A 203 26.77 -7.45 -20.02
N TYR A 204 27.63 -6.82 -19.23
CA TYR A 204 28.39 -7.44 -18.14
C TYR A 204 27.86 -6.95 -16.78
N THR A 205 27.15 -7.81 -16.07
CA THR A 205 26.59 -7.52 -14.73
C THR A 205 27.57 -7.77 -13.59
N PHE A 206 28.73 -8.34 -13.90
CA PHE A 206 29.74 -8.80 -12.95
C PHE A 206 29.21 -9.59 -11.74
N SER A 207 28.09 -10.29 -11.89
CA SER A 207 27.43 -10.99 -10.78
C SER A 207 27.94 -12.44 -10.59
N GLU A 208 29.00 -12.87 -11.28
CA GLU A 208 29.57 -14.22 -11.16
C GLU A 208 30.22 -14.47 -9.80
N GLY A 209 30.89 -13.46 -9.23
CA GLY A 209 31.54 -13.52 -7.92
C GLY A 209 32.78 -14.40 -7.79
N SER A 210 33.14 -15.13 -8.85
CA SER A 210 34.37 -15.91 -8.94
C SER A 210 34.64 -16.35 -10.39
N GLY A 211 35.86 -16.79 -10.65
CA GLY A 211 36.27 -17.31 -11.96
C GLY A 211 36.98 -16.27 -12.83
N GLN A 212 37.29 -16.66 -14.07
CA GLN A 212 38.12 -15.89 -15.01
C GLN A 212 37.34 -15.19 -16.12
N THR A 213 36.01 -15.29 -16.09
CA THR A 213 35.17 -14.78 -17.16
C THR A 213 33.97 -14.05 -16.62
N THR A 214 33.60 -12.96 -17.27
CA THR A 214 32.30 -12.30 -17.11
C THR A 214 31.41 -12.71 -18.27
N ALA A 215 30.19 -13.19 -18.00
CA ALA A 215 29.27 -13.53 -19.06
C ALA A 215 28.76 -12.26 -19.75
N ASP A 216 28.58 -12.32 -21.07
CA ASP A 216 27.78 -11.34 -21.79
C ASP A 216 26.31 -11.80 -21.74
N ASN A 217 25.45 -10.98 -21.14
CA ASN A 217 24.02 -11.26 -21.02
C ASN A 217 23.21 -10.79 -22.24
N SER A 218 23.86 -10.18 -23.24
CA SER A 218 23.25 -9.90 -24.54
C SER A 218 23.11 -11.16 -25.40
N GLN A 219 22.48 -11.04 -26.57
CA GLN A 219 22.39 -12.13 -27.54
C GLN A 219 23.74 -12.49 -28.20
N ASN A 220 24.79 -11.67 -28.06
CA ASN A 220 26.00 -11.73 -28.88
C ASN A 220 27.13 -12.59 -28.30
N SER A 221 26.99 -13.07 -27.06
CA SER A 221 27.98 -13.96 -26.43
C SER A 221 29.42 -13.41 -26.40
N ASN A 222 29.57 -12.09 -26.28
CA ASN A 222 30.84 -11.37 -26.16
C ASN A 222 31.52 -11.60 -24.79
N THR A 223 31.69 -12.85 -24.38
CA THR A 223 32.19 -13.20 -23.03
C THR A 223 33.54 -12.53 -22.75
N GLY A 224 33.63 -11.77 -21.67
CA GLY A 224 34.86 -11.13 -21.25
C GLY A 224 35.75 -12.07 -20.45
N VAL A 225 37.06 -11.98 -20.68
CA VAL A 225 38.10 -12.68 -19.90
C VAL A 225 38.79 -11.66 -19.01
N LEU A 226 38.89 -11.96 -17.72
CA LEU A 226 39.65 -11.11 -16.78
C LEU A 226 41.14 -11.25 -17.15
N GLY A 227 41.83 -10.13 -17.38
CA GLY A 227 43.22 -10.08 -17.82
C GLY A 227 43.45 -10.61 -19.25
N GLY A 228 44.63 -11.19 -19.46
CA GLY A 228 45.11 -11.60 -20.79
C GLY A 228 45.14 -13.11 -21.03
N THR A 229 44.85 -13.92 -20.01
CA THR A 229 44.96 -15.38 -20.08
C THR A 229 43.73 -16.06 -19.49
N SER A 230 43.58 -17.36 -19.75
CA SER A 230 42.47 -18.15 -19.21
C SER A 230 42.69 -18.63 -17.76
N ASN A 231 43.82 -18.29 -17.15
CA ASN A 231 44.15 -18.69 -15.77
C ASN A 231 44.12 -17.46 -14.87
N PRO A 232 43.67 -17.58 -13.61
CA PRO A 232 43.77 -16.48 -12.65
C PRO A 232 45.22 -16.09 -12.38
N GLU A 233 45.49 -14.79 -12.56
CA GLU A 233 46.76 -14.11 -12.31
C GLU A 233 46.54 -13.00 -11.27
N THR A 234 47.63 -12.51 -10.66
CA THR A 234 47.54 -11.39 -9.70
C THR A 234 47.30 -10.04 -10.38
N SER A 235 47.40 -10.01 -11.70
CA SER A 235 47.17 -8.87 -12.59
C SER A 235 45.77 -8.87 -13.19
N ASP A 236 44.85 -9.61 -12.55
CA ASP A 236 43.46 -9.70 -12.96
C ASP A 236 42.60 -8.95 -11.95
N PRO A 237 41.53 -8.27 -12.42
CA PRO A 237 40.62 -7.60 -11.53
C PRO A 237 39.94 -8.61 -10.58
N LEU A 238 39.70 -8.17 -9.35
CA LEU A 238 39.14 -9.02 -8.30
C LEU A 238 37.61 -8.88 -8.23
N TRP A 239 36.93 -10.00 -8.05
CA TRP A 239 35.52 -10.01 -7.66
C TRP A 239 35.37 -9.46 -6.24
N VAL A 240 34.59 -8.39 -6.09
CA VAL A 240 34.27 -7.78 -4.80
C VAL A 240 32.76 -7.67 -4.65
N ALA A 241 32.22 -7.71 -3.43
CA ALA A 241 30.79 -7.46 -3.23
C ALA A 241 30.44 -6.06 -3.75
N SER A 242 29.43 -5.96 -4.61
CA SER A 242 29.00 -4.66 -5.14
C SER A 242 28.18 -3.91 -4.09
N THR A 243 28.36 -2.59 -4.08
CA THR A 243 27.53 -1.64 -3.34
C THR A 243 26.96 -0.56 -4.25
N ALA A 244 26.98 -0.80 -5.57
CA ALA A 244 26.31 0.08 -6.52
C ALA A 244 24.82 0.17 -6.15
N PRO A 245 24.16 1.32 -6.37
CA PRO A 245 22.73 1.45 -6.14
C PRO A 245 21.98 0.71 -7.26
N ILE A 246 21.62 -0.53 -7.02
CA ILE A 246 20.82 -1.41 -7.87
C ILE A 246 19.61 -1.90 -7.06
N PRO A 247 18.49 -2.34 -7.67
CA PRO A 247 17.25 -2.54 -6.95
C PRO A 247 17.41 -3.61 -5.87
N PHE A 248 16.83 -3.36 -4.73
CA PHE A 248 16.60 -4.42 -3.74
C PHE A 248 15.43 -5.25 -4.22
N TYR A 249 15.53 -6.57 -4.14
CA TYR A 249 14.40 -7.43 -4.43
C TYR A 249 14.20 -8.43 -3.30
N THR A 250 12.93 -8.75 -3.03
CA THR A 250 12.60 -9.71 -1.97
C THR A 250 12.96 -11.12 -2.41
N ILE A 251 13.58 -11.90 -1.51
CA ILE A 251 13.93 -13.31 -1.71
C ILE A 251 13.20 -14.24 -0.75
N ASN A 252 12.55 -13.70 0.28
CA ASN A 252 11.75 -14.44 1.24
C ASN A 252 10.62 -13.54 1.75
N ASN A 253 9.54 -14.16 2.22
CA ASN A 253 8.58 -13.48 3.08
C ASN A 253 9.29 -13.02 4.36
N GLY A 254 8.91 -11.87 4.92
CA GLY A 254 9.51 -11.41 6.16
C GLY A 254 9.24 -9.95 6.51
N ASN A 255 9.93 -9.49 7.56
CA ASN A 255 9.90 -8.10 7.94
C ASN A 255 10.83 -7.28 7.04
N TRP A 256 10.44 -6.05 6.70
CA TRP A 256 11.25 -5.12 5.92
C TRP A 256 12.65 -4.92 6.49
N SER A 257 12.77 -4.83 7.82
CA SER A 257 14.04 -4.65 8.54
C SER A 257 14.96 -5.88 8.57
N SER A 258 14.51 -7.02 8.05
CA SER A 258 15.32 -8.24 8.06
C SER A 258 16.20 -8.34 6.81
N ILE A 259 17.51 -8.53 7.04
CA ILE A 259 18.49 -8.78 5.96
C ILE A 259 18.20 -10.08 5.18
N THR A 260 17.39 -11.00 5.72
CA THR A 260 17.01 -12.22 5.01
C THR A 260 15.83 -12.03 4.05
N THR A 261 15.10 -10.91 4.17
CA THR A 261 13.98 -10.57 3.30
C THR A 261 14.50 -10.12 1.94
N TRP A 262 15.61 -9.40 1.91
CA TRP A 262 16.15 -8.73 0.73
C TRP A 262 17.39 -9.43 0.18
N ALA A 263 17.46 -9.52 -1.14
CA ALA A 263 18.74 -9.61 -1.83
C ALA A 263 19.30 -8.22 -2.09
N ASN A 264 20.63 -8.16 -2.23
CA ASN A 264 21.45 -6.98 -2.52
C ASN A 264 21.68 -6.02 -1.34
N GLY A 265 22.87 -5.41 -1.31
CA GLY A 265 23.27 -4.45 -0.28
C GLY A 265 23.64 -5.05 1.09
N GLN A 266 24.42 -4.30 1.88
CA GLN A 266 24.64 -4.58 3.30
C GLN A 266 23.45 -3.99 4.10
N GLY A 267 22.27 -4.63 4.08
CA GLY A 267 21.10 -4.17 4.85
C GLY A 267 19.77 -4.30 4.12
N PHE A 268 18.78 -3.49 4.51
CA PHE A 268 17.46 -3.39 3.89
C PHE A 268 17.24 -2.00 3.26
N PRO A 269 16.36 -1.87 2.26
CA PRO A 269 16.13 -0.61 1.55
C PRO A 269 15.34 0.39 2.40
N SER A 270 16.00 1.41 2.95
CA SER A 270 15.32 2.52 3.62
C SER A 270 16.04 3.84 3.29
N LYS A 271 16.27 4.05 1.99
CA LYS A 271 17.01 5.19 1.46
C LYS A 271 16.21 5.82 0.34
N ASP A 272 16.21 7.14 0.28
CA ASP A 272 15.48 7.92 -0.72
C ASP A 272 15.95 7.68 -2.16
N TRP A 273 17.07 6.99 -2.37
CA TRP A 273 17.54 6.55 -3.70
C TRP A 273 17.22 5.08 -4.00
N SER A 274 16.82 4.30 -3.00
CA SER A 274 16.63 2.87 -3.14
C SER A 274 15.38 2.57 -3.94
N ARG A 275 15.48 1.62 -4.87
CA ARG A 275 14.33 1.08 -5.59
C ARG A 275 14.09 -0.34 -5.13
N VAL A 276 12.84 -0.71 -4.95
CA VAL A 276 12.48 -2.02 -4.41
C VAL A 276 11.54 -2.78 -5.33
N SER A 277 11.79 -4.07 -5.49
CA SER A 277 10.89 -5.02 -6.15
C SER A 277 10.42 -6.06 -5.13
N ILE A 278 9.13 -6.09 -4.87
CA ILE A 278 8.49 -6.93 -3.86
C ILE A 278 7.71 -8.01 -4.59
N THR A 279 8.15 -9.26 -4.44
CA THR A 279 7.58 -10.47 -5.04
C THR A 279 7.18 -11.51 -4.00
N HIS A 280 7.27 -11.14 -2.72
CA HIS A 280 7.01 -11.94 -1.53
C HIS A 280 6.23 -11.10 -0.52
N ASP A 281 5.71 -11.73 0.54
CA ASP A 281 4.98 -11.02 1.58
C ASP A 281 5.94 -10.27 2.52
N VAL A 282 5.82 -8.94 2.55
CA VAL A 282 6.67 -8.06 3.37
C VAL A 282 5.82 -7.26 4.35
N VAL A 283 6.24 -7.27 5.62
CA VAL A 283 5.68 -6.39 6.67
C VAL A 283 6.69 -5.32 7.02
N ALA A 284 6.35 -4.06 6.79
CA ALA A 284 7.07 -2.89 7.25
C ALA A 284 6.61 -2.50 8.66
N ALA A 285 7.24 -3.09 9.68
CA ALA A 285 7.06 -2.69 11.09
C ALA A 285 8.10 -1.63 11.50
N MET A 286 8.31 -0.65 10.63
CA MET A 286 9.19 0.50 10.81
C MET A 286 8.90 1.55 9.74
N ASP A 287 9.37 2.77 9.94
CA ASP A 287 9.32 3.79 8.89
C ASP A 287 10.21 3.41 7.71
N ILE A 288 9.67 3.46 6.49
CA ILE A 288 10.37 3.14 5.25
C ILE A 288 10.37 4.34 4.29
N SER A 289 11.48 4.50 3.55
CA SER A 289 11.60 5.49 2.48
C SER A 289 12.32 4.84 1.31
N THR A 290 11.73 4.93 0.12
CA THR A 290 12.30 4.43 -1.13
C THR A 290 11.99 5.40 -2.27
N PHE A 291 12.83 5.45 -3.29
CA PHE A 291 12.56 6.23 -4.50
C PHE A 291 11.37 5.63 -5.26
N ASP A 292 11.49 4.35 -5.66
CA ASP A 292 10.40 3.62 -6.31
C ASP A 292 10.14 2.29 -5.60
N ALA A 293 8.88 1.89 -5.55
CA ALA A 293 8.47 0.56 -5.15
C ALA A 293 7.60 -0.10 -6.22
N THR A 294 7.93 -1.34 -6.56
CA THR A 294 7.13 -2.19 -7.44
C THR A 294 6.76 -3.46 -6.70
N ILE A 295 5.46 -3.68 -6.48
CA ILE A 295 4.92 -4.93 -5.95
C ILE A 295 4.42 -5.74 -7.14
N SER A 296 4.98 -6.92 -7.34
CA SER A 296 4.71 -7.78 -8.50
C SER A 296 4.11 -9.12 -8.07
N SER A 297 3.52 -9.83 -9.04
CA SER A 297 2.70 -11.03 -8.83
C SER A 297 3.16 -11.94 -7.70
N GLY A 298 2.31 -12.10 -6.68
CA GLY A 298 2.57 -12.91 -5.49
C GLY A 298 3.27 -12.17 -4.34
N GLY A 299 3.60 -10.90 -4.51
CA GLY A 299 4.11 -10.03 -3.45
C GLY A 299 3.02 -9.26 -2.74
N SER A 300 3.27 -8.93 -1.47
CA SER A 300 2.44 -7.99 -0.71
C SER A 300 3.32 -7.08 0.14
N LEU A 301 2.87 -5.85 0.37
CA LEU A 301 3.49 -4.94 1.32
C LEU A 301 2.43 -4.46 2.31
N ASN A 302 2.61 -4.80 3.58
CA ASN A 302 1.82 -4.30 4.69
C ASN A 302 2.66 -3.32 5.52
N VAL A 303 2.23 -2.06 5.60
CA VAL A 303 2.79 -1.07 6.53
C VAL A 303 2.02 -1.17 7.84
N ALA A 304 2.71 -1.64 8.88
CA ALA A 304 2.07 -1.96 10.14
C ALA A 304 1.65 -0.69 10.91
N ALA A 305 0.70 -0.84 11.84
CA ALA A 305 0.08 0.26 12.55
C ALA A 305 1.10 1.23 13.18
N GLY A 306 0.88 2.53 13.00
CA GLY A 306 1.70 3.61 13.57
C GLY A 306 3.03 3.89 12.85
N TYR A 307 3.32 3.25 11.72
CA TYR A 307 4.54 3.51 10.92
C TYR A 307 4.24 4.28 9.63
N SER A 308 5.29 4.91 9.08
CA SER A 308 5.20 5.70 7.84
C SER A 308 5.91 5.03 6.66
N CYS A 309 5.44 5.28 5.45
CA CYS A 309 6.14 4.93 4.22
C CYS A 309 6.24 6.14 3.28
N SER A 310 7.33 6.26 2.53
CA SER A 310 7.44 7.23 1.45
C SER A 310 7.95 6.64 0.14
N PHE A 311 7.35 7.13 -0.95
CA PHE A 311 7.65 6.73 -2.32
C PHE A 311 7.59 7.97 -3.23
N ILE A 312 8.35 7.98 -4.32
CA ILE A 312 8.01 8.82 -5.48
C ILE A 312 6.97 8.04 -6.28
N ASP A 313 7.34 6.85 -6.76
CA ASP A 313 6.43 5.99 -7.50
C ASP A 313 6.18 4.66 -6.77
N LEU A 314 4.90 4.30 -6.64
CA LEU A 314 4.44 2.99 -6.20
C LEU A 314 3.60 2.34 -7.30
N PHE A 315 4.09 1.22 -7.83
CA PHE A 315 3.35 0.38 -8.76
C PHE A 315 2.97 -0.95 -8.10
N VAL A 316 1.67 -1.28 -8.09
CA VAL A 316 1.15 -2.56 -7.58
C VAL A 316 0.56 -3.34 -8.75
N GLY A 317 1.25 -4.40 -9.14
CA GLY A 317 0.89 -5.25 -10.27
C GLY A 317 -0.14 -6.32 -9.93
N SER A 318 -0.66 -6.97 -10.97
CA SER A 318 -1.69 -8.01 -10.88
C SER A 318 -1.39 -9.11 -9.85
N GLY A 319 -2.37 -9.43 -8.99
CA GLY A 319 -2.26 -10.46 -7.96
C GLY A 319 -1.36 -10.07 -6.79
N SER A 320 -1.29 -8.77 -6.49
CA SER A 320 -0.46 -8.20 -5.42
C SER A 320 -1.27 -7.23 -4.57
N ASP A 321 -0.88 -7.10 -3.30
CA ASP A 321 -1.62 -6.30 -2.31
C ASP A 321 -0.73 -5.23 -1.69
N PHE A 322 -1.28 -4.04 -1.49
CA PHE A 322 -0.69 -3.01 -0.63
C PHE A 322 -1.66 -2.67 0.49
N THR A 323 -1.17 -2.75 1.73
CA THR A 323 -1.97 -2.54 2.94
C THR A 323 -1.36 -1.47 3.83
N LEU A 324 -2.22 -0.56 4.30
CA LEU A 324 -1.93 0.43 5.33
C LEU A 324 -2.84 0.15 6.55
N GLU A 325 -2.23 -0.17 7.69
CA GLU A 325 -2.93 -0.34 8.98
C GLU A 325 -3.18 1.01 9.66
N GLU A 326 -3.88 1.02 10.80
CA GLU A 326 -4.25 2.26 11.49
C GLU A 326 -3.05 3.13 11.92
N ALA A 327 -3.28 4.44 12.08
CA ALA A 327 -2.24 5.43 12.40
C ALA A 327 -1.02 5.45 11.45
N THR A 328 -1.13 4.88 10.25
CA THR A 328 -0.05 4.93 9.26
C THR A 328 -0.09 6.22 8.44
N SER A 329 1.07 6.60 7.90
CA SER A 329 1.18 7.72 6.97
C SER A 329 1.96 7.31 5.72
N MET A 330 1.41 7.59 4.54
CA MET A 330 2.06 7.45 3.25
C MET A 330 2.33 8.85 2.67
N ASP A 331 3.61 9.17 2.47
CA ASP A 331 4.06 10.40 1.79
C ASP A 331 4.43 10.07 0.34
N VAL A 332 3.83 10.78 -0.62
CA VAL A 332 4.11 10.60 -2.05
C VAL A 332 4.65 11.91 -2.62
N ASP A 333 5.87 11.87 -3.15
CA ASP A 333 6.54 13.09 -3.62
C ASP A 333 5.80 13.79 -4.79
N ASP A 334 6.03 15.10 -4.93
CA ASP A 334 5.47 15.92 -6.02
C ASP A 334 5.74 15.32 -7.42
N GLY A 335 4.67 15.14 -8.19
CA GLY A 335 4.69 14.49 -9.51
C GLY A 335 4.82 12.97 -9.48
N GLY A 336 4.84 12.37 -8.29
CA GLY A 336 4.87 10.93 -8.08
C GLY A 336 3.56 10.24 -8.45
N THR A 337 3.62 8.91 -8.60
CA THR A 337 2.47 8.09 -9.02
C THR A 337 2.25 6.90 -8.10
N VAL A 338 1.02 6.74 -7.63
CA VAL A 338 0.51 5.51 -7.01
C VAL A 338 -0.45 4.84 -7.97
N PHE A 339 -0.07 3.68 -8.48
CA PHE A 339 -0.85 2.97 -9.49
C PHE A 339 -1.09 1.51 -9.13
N PHE A 340 -2.35 1.09 -9.20
CA PHE A 340 -2.79 -0.28 -9.00
C PHE A 340 -3.30 -0.85 -10.32
N ASP A 341 -2.60 -1.85 -10.85
CA ASP A 341 -2.95 -2.52 -12.11
C ASP A 341 -4.09 -3.54 -11.93
N ALA A 342 -4.68 -4.00 -13.04
CA ALA A 342 -5.76 -4.98 -13.03
C ALA A 342 -5.41 -6.23 -12.19
N GLY A 343 -6.23 -6.53 -11.19
CA GLY A 343 -6.04 -7.63 -10.24
C GLY A 343 -5.16 -7.30 -9.03
N ALA A 344 -4.69 -6.06 -8.88
CA ALA A 344 -4.08 -5.57 -7.64
C ALA A 344 -5.15 -5.11 -6.63
N SER A 345 -4.81 -5.09 -5.35
CA SER A 345 -5.69 -4.54 -4.31
C SER A 345 -5.00 -3.48 -3.45
N PHE A 346 -5.71 -2.38 -3.22
CA PHE A 346 -5.37 -1.39 -2.20
C PHE A 346 -6.27 -1.56 -0.98
N ASN A 347 -5.65 -1.65 0.21
CA ASN A 347 -6.36 -1.79 1.47
C ASN A 347 -5.87 -0.75 2.49
N SER A 348 -6.75 0.10 3.00
CA SER A 348 -6.43 1.10 4.01
C SER A 348 -7.43 1.04 5.16
N PHE A 349 -6.95 0.74 6.36
CA PHE A 349 -7.84 0.48 7.51
C PHE A 349 -7.43 1.32 8.72
N GLY A 350 -7.94 2.55 8.79
CA GLY A 350 -7.84 3.40 9.97
C GLY A 350 -8.98 3.18 10.97
N ILE A 351 -8.88 3.87 12.10
CA ILE A 351 -9.94 3.98 13.12
C ILE A 351 -10.10 5.46 13.54
N PRO A 352 -11.20 5.87 14.20
CA PRO A 352 -11.36 7.24 14.65
C PRO A 352 -10.20 7.71 15.55
N GLY A 353 -9.55 8.82 15.18
CA GLY A 353 -8.41 9.40 15.91
C GLY A 353 -7.05 8.81 15.57
N ASP A 354 -7.02 7.68 14.85
CA ASP A 354 -5.83 6.99 14.33
C ASP A 354 -6.07 6.68 12.84
N GLU A 355 -6.48 7.71 12.09
CA GLU A 355 -6.73 7.63 10.65
C GLU A 355 -5.45 7.30 9.87
N VAL A 356 -5.60 6.62 8.73
CA VAL A 356 -4.52 6.50 7.74
C VAL A 356 -4.40 7.81 6.97
N ASN A 357 -3.19 8.32 6.78
CA ASN A 357 -2.95 9.55 6.02
C ASN A 357 -2.17 9.26 4.74
N ILE A 358 -2.71 9.62 3.58
CA ILE A 358 -2.03 9.54 2.29
C ILE A 358 -1.93 10.95 1.74
N THR A 359 -0.71 11.49 1.71
CA THR A 359 -0.50 12.93 1.68
C THR A 359 0.83 13.30 1.02
N HIS A 360 1.07 14.61 0.91
CA HIS A 360 2.37 15.18 0.61
C HIS A 360 2.51 16.57 1.27
N ASN A 361 3.73 17.09 1.37
CA ASN A 361 3.97 18.40 1.97
C ASN A 361 3.85 19.58 0.99
N ILE A 362 4.33 19.43 -0.25
CA ILE A 362 4.32 20.50 -1.27
C ILE A 362 4.21 19.87 -2.66
N GLY A 363 3.15 20.16 -3.38
CA GLY A 363 2.96 19.63 -4.73
C GLY A 363 1.77 18.69 -4.79
N TYR A 364 1.66 17.95 -5.88
CA TYR A 364 0.56 17.01 -6.08
C TYR A 364 1.04 15.71 -6.71
N PHE A 365 0.36 14.61 -6.41
CA PHE A 365 0.68 13.29 -6.94
C PHE A 365 -0.55 12.60 -7.53
N ASP A 366 -0.29 11.57 -8.34
CA ASP A 366 -1.30 10.79 -9.02
C ASP A 366 -1.66 9.56 -8.17
N PHE A 367 -2.95 9.28 -8.00
CA PHE A 367 -3.42 8.06 -7.37
C PHE A 367 -4.51 7.41 -8.23
N GLU A 368 -4.20 6.24 -8.80
CA GLU A 368 -5.10 5.53 -9.72
C GLU A 368 -5.30 4.06 -9.34
N ILE A 369 -6.57 3.68 -9.17
CA ILE A 369 -7.05 2.29 -9.15
C ILE A 369 -7.54 1.96 -10.55
N ALA A 370 -6.76 1.19 -11.32
CA ALA A 370 -7.10 0.86 -12.70
C ALA A 370 -8.32 -0.07 -12.81
N THR A 371 -8.89 -0.17 -14.02
CA THR A 371 -9.99 -1.11 -14.28
C THR A 371 -9.58 -2.55 -13.95
N GLY A 372 -10.35 -3.20 -13.08
CA GLY A 372 -10.08 -4.56 -12.60
C GLY A 372 -9.17 -4.64 -11.38
N ALA A 373 -8.65 -3.52 -10.86
CA ALA A 373 -8.07 -3.44 -9.52
C ALA A 373 -9.16 -3.21 -8.46
N ASP A 374 -8.88 -3.51 -7.20
CA ASP A 374 -9.80 -3.36 -6.09
C ASP A 374 -9.30 -2.34 -5.05
N ILE A 375 -10.22 -1.61 -4.43
CA ILE A 375 -9.94 -0.69 -3.31
C ILE A 375 -10.90 -0.91 -2.14
N ALA A 376 -10.33 -0.94 -0.94
CA ALA A 376 -11.02 -0.82 0.34
C ALA A 376 -10.35 0.27 1.19
N ALA A 377 -11.10 1.24 1.69
CA ALA A 377 -10.55 2.28 2.55
C ALA A 377 -11.54 2.71 3.64
N ILE A 378 -11.12 2.67 4.89
CA ILE A 378 -11.91 3.09 6.05
C ILE A 378 -11.06 4.07 6.87
N TYR A 379 -11.63 5.20 7.31
CA TYR A 379 -10.93 6.21 8.11
C TYR A 379 -9.57 6.59 7.49
N THR A 380 -9.61 6.97 6.21
CA THR A 380 -8.42 7.32 5.43
C THR A 380 -8.55 8.75 4.92
N ASN A 381 -7.52 9.56 5.18
CA ASN A 381 -7.39 10.92 4.70
C ASN A 381 -6.57 10.91 3.41
N PHE A 382 -7.14 11.43 2.34
CA PHE A 382 -6.49 11.62 1.06
C PHE A 382 -6.25 13.12 0.82
N GLU A 383 -4.99 13.51 0.70
CA GLU A 383 -4.60 14.90 0.55
C GLU A 383 -3.58 15.10 -0.57
N PHE A 384 -3.53 16.30 -1.14
CA PHE A 384 -2.51 16.68 -2.15
C PHE A 384 -2.50 15.80 -3.41
N MET A 385 -3.67 15.30 -3.81
CA MET A 385 -3.85 14.63 -5.09
C MET A 385 -3.88 15.65 -6.25
N ASN A 386 -3.50 15.21 -7.44
CA ASN A 386 -3.57 16.00 -8.68
C ASN A 386 -5.02 16.40 -9.06
N ALA A 387 -5.19 17.02 -10.23
CA ALA A 387 -6.49 17.47 -10.72
C ALA A 387 -7.57 16.37 -10.89
N ASN A 388 -7.19 15.08 -10.88
CA ASN A 388 -8.13 13.96 -10.92
C ASN A 388 -8.53 13.46 -9.53
N GLY A 389 -7.85 13.90 -8.48
CA GLY A 389 -8.04 13.38 -7.13
C GLY A 389 -7.60 11.92 -7.04
N ILE A 390 -8.22 11.16 -6.15
CA ILE A 390 -8.16 9.70 -6.23
C ILE A 390 -9.04 9.22 -7.39
N LYS A 391 -8.44 8.55 -8.37
CA LYS A 391 -9.12 8.07 -9.58
C LYS A 391 -9.40 6.57 -9.49
N ILE A 392 -10.66 6.20 -9.37
CA ILE A 392 -11.12 4.82 -9.19
C ILE A 392 -11.85 4.32 -10.43
N ASN A 393 -11.12 3.69 -11.33
CA ASN A 393 -11.67 2.99 -12.50
C ASN A 393 -11.97 1.51 -12.20
N GLY A 394 -11.40 0.98 -11.12
CA GLY A 394 -11.59 -0.39 -10.65
C GLY A 394 -12.84 -0.61 -9.81
N ASN A 395 -12.81 -1.65 -8.97
CA ASN A 395 -13.90 -1.98 -8.07
C ASN A 395 -13.65 -1.43 -6.67
N ILE A 396 -14.71 -0.95 -6.04
CA ILE A 396 -14.77 -0.63 -4.62
C ILE A 396 -15.34 -1.85 -3.90
N ASN A 397 -14.68 -2.28 -2.83
CA ASN A 397 -15.10 -3.42 -2.04
C ASN A 397 -16.44 -3.10 -1.33
N PRO A 398 -17.53 -3.84 -1.57
CA PRO A 398 -18.83 -3.54 -0.96
C PRO A 398 -18.90 -3.88 0.54
N ALA A 399 -18.01 -4.73 1.06
CA ALA A 399 -17.94 -5.01 2.50
C ALA A 399 -17.17 -3.91 3.25
N PHE A 400 -16.22 -3.27 2.57
CA PHE A 400 -15.38 -2.21 3.08
C PHE A 400 -15.29 -1.08 2.04
N PRO A 401 -16.42 -0.40 1.75
CA PRO A 401 -16.42 0.69 0.78
C PRO A 401 -15.61 1.86 1.35
N LEU A 402 -15.46 2.94 0.58
CA LEU A 402 -14.93 4.19 1.14
C LEU A 402 -15.85 4.64 2.28
N ARG A 403 -15.39 4.47 3.51
CA ARG A 403 -16.16 4.75 4.73
C ARG A 403 -15.37 5.67 5.64
N ASN A 404 -15.97 6.79 6.04
CA ASN A 404 -15.32 7.81 6.87
C ASN A 404 -13.99 8.31 6.30
N CYS A 405 -13.84 8.31 4.97
CA CYS A 405 -12.67 8.88 4.30
C CYS A 405 -12.83 10.39 4.15
N SER A 406 -11.75 11.14 4.35
CA SER A 406 -11.70 12.57 4.09
C SER A 406 -10.90 12.85 2.82
N PHE A 407 -11.36 13.81 2.02
CA PHE A 407 -10.66 14.24 0.80
C PHE A 407 -10.42 15.74 0.84
N ALA A 408 -9.16 16.16 0.92
CA ALA A 408 -8.79 17.56 1.12
C ALA A 408 -7.58 17.97 0.29
N ASN A 409 -7.30 19.28 0.24
CA ASN A 409 -6.03 19.84 -0.26
C ASN A 409 -5.60 19.37 -1.67
N GLY A 410 -6.53 18.97 -2.54
CA GLY A 410 -6.22 18.55 -3.92
C GLY A 410 -5.79 19.71 -4.82
N GLU A 411 -5.45 19.43 -6.08
CA GLU A 411 -5.02 20.46 -7.04
C GLU A 411 -6.13 21.46 -7.40
N ALA A 412 -5.74 22.74 -7.54
CA ALA A 412 -6.67 23.81 -7.85
C ALA A 412 -7.38 23.63 -9.20
N GLY A 413 -8.72 23.59 -9.16
CA GLY A 413 -9.57 23.35 -10.34
C GLY A 413 -9.79 21.87 -10.67
N GLY A 414 -9.28 20.96 -9.84
CA GLY A 414 -9.46 19.51 -9.98
C GLY A 414 -10.74 18.93 -9.40
N THR A 415 -10.76 17.61 -9.26
CA THR A 415 -11.78 16.83 -8.54
C THR A 415 -11.09 16.12 -7.36
N LEU A 416 -11.74 15.96 -6.21
CA LEU A 416 -11.12 15.26 -5.07
C LEU A 416 -11.27 13.72 -5.17
N LEU A 417 -12.42 13.24 -5.67
CA LEU A 417 -12.72 11.83 -5.89
C LEU A 417 -13.30 11.59 -7.30
N SER A 418 -12.63 10.83 -8.14
CA SER A 418 -13.10 10.50 -9.48
C SER A 418 -13.51 9.04 -9.58
N ILE A 419 -14.81 8.76 -9.74
CA ILE A 419 -15.34 7.40 -9.86
C ILE A 419 -15.59 7.08 -11.35
N GLY A 420 -14.77 6.20 -11.91
CA GLY A 420 -14.93 5.59 -13.22
C GLY A 420 -15.60 4.21 -13.19
N SER A 421 -15.75 3.60 -12.00
CA SER A 421 -16.36 2.28 -11.81
C SER A 421 -17.80 2.19 -12.35
N ASN A 422 -18.21 0.97 -12.74
CA ASN A 422 -19.57 0.64 -13.17
C ASN A 422 -20.42 -0.05 -12.08
N GLN A 423 -19.90 -0.17 -10.87
CA GLN A 423 -20.64 -0.75 -9.75
C GLN A 423 -21.79 0.16 -9.29
N ASN A 424 -22.86 -0.46 -8.79
CA ASN A 424 -23.75 0.21 -7.85
C ASN A 424 -23.12 0.08 -6.47
N ILE A 425 -22.73 1.21 -5.88
CA ILE A 425 -21.97 1.24 -4.63
C ILE A 425 -22.54 2.28 -3.67
N THR A 426 -22.47 1.97 -2.39
CA THR A 426 -22.79 2.89 -1.31
C THR A 426 -21.49 3.28 -0.61
N LEU A 427 -21.23 4.58 -0.52
CA LEU A 427 -20.13 5.18 0.23
C LEU A 427 -20.70 5.83 1.49
N GLU A 428 -19.98 5.76 2.61
CA GLU A 428 -20.58 6.06 3.92
C GLU A 428 -19.73 7.07 4.68
N GLY A 429 -20.32 8.20 5.09
CA GLY A 429 -19.67 9.18 5.96
C GLY A 429 -18.46 9.88 5.35
N LEU A 430 -18.43 10.06 4.03
CA LEU A 430 -17.34 10.80 3.38
C LEU A 430 -17.28 12.24 3.88
N ASP A 431 -16.07 12.75 4.11
CA ASP A 431 -15.85 14.12 4.52
C ASP A 431 -15.17 14.93 3.41
N PHE A 432 -15.80 16.04 3.03
CA PHE A 432 -15.28 17.01 2.08
C PHE A 432 -15.12 18.38 2.78
N PRO A 433 -14.01 18.61 3.50
CA PRO A 433 -13.80 19.80 4.31
C PRO A 433 -13.70 21.09 3.47
N ASP A 434 -13.53 22.23 4.16
CA ASP A 434 -13.52 23.56 3.56
C ASP A 434 -12.51 23.70 2.43
N ASN A 435 -13.03 23.80 1.21
CA ASN A 435 -12.20 23.93 0.04
C ASN A 435 -12.00 25.40 -0.35
N SER A 436 -11.11 26.10 0.35
CA SER A 436 -10.90 27.54 0.15
C SER A 436 -10.03 27.89 -1.08
N TRP A 437 -9.28 26.91 -1.63
CA TRP A 437 -8.21 27.16 -2.62
C TRP A 437 -8.19 26.16 -3.79
N SER A 438 -8.87 25.00 -3.74
CA SER A 438 -8.63 23.99 -4.77
C SER A 438 -9.69 22.88 -5.02
N GLY A 439 -10.35 22.98 -6.18
CA GLY A 439 -11.12 21.88 -6.80
C GLY A 439 -12.39 22.44 -7.44
N SER A 440 -12.64 22.13 -8.71
CA SER A 440 -13.95 22.38 -9.33
C SER A 440 -15.02 21.47 -8.75
N TYR A 441 -14.65 20.25 -8.33
CA TYR A 441 -15.62 19.26 -7.88
C TYR A 441 -15.17 18.46 -6.64
N ASN A 442 -16.12 18.06 -5.80
CA ASN A 442 -15.87 17.14 -4.70
C ASN A 442 -15.72 15.70 -5.22
N ILE A 443 -16.69 15.25 -6.01
CA ILE A 443 -16.73 13.96 -6.65
C ILE A 443 -17.13 14.11 -8.13
N SER A 444 -16.60 13.24 -8.98
CA SER A 444 -17.00 13.14 -10.38
C SER A 444 -17.43 11.73 -10.76
N LYS A 445 -18.54 11.64 -11.49
CA LYS A 445 -19.05 10.43 -12.13
C LYS A 445 -19.46 10.75 -13.58
N THR A 446 -18.53 10.56 -14.51
CA THR A 446 -18.73 10.86 -15.94
C THR A 446 -19.03 9.62 -16.78
N VAL A 447 -19.07 8.44 -16.17
CA VAL A 447 -19.46 7.19 -16.83
C VAL A 447 -20.96 6.95 -16.57
N ASP A 448 -21.74 6.82 -17.64
CA ASP A 448 -23.20 6.57 -17.63
C ASP A 448 -23.56 5.10 -17.31
N ASP A 449 -22.93 4.54 -16.28
CA ASP A 449 -23.17 3.18 -15.79
C ASP A 449 -22.76 3.07 -14.32
N GLY A 450 -23.43 2.22 -13.54
CA GLY A 450 -23.28 2.20 -12.08
C GLY A 450 -23.86 3.43 -11.37
N GLN A 451 -24.28 3.24 -10.12
CA GLN A 451 -24.81 4.27 -9.23
C GLN A 451 -23.87 4.45 -8.04
N VAL A 452 -23.65 5.70 -7.60
CA VAL A 452 -22.91 6.01 -6.38
C VAL A 452 -23.88 6.65 -5.39
N ASP A 453 -24.28 5.90 -4.37
CA ASP A 453 -25.07 6.41 -3.26
C ASP A 453 -24.10 6.87 -2.15
N ILE A 454 -24.14 8.15 -1.78
CA ILE A 454 -23.29 8.72 -0.73
C ILE A 454 -24.16 8.99 0.48
N TRP A 455 -23.93 8.23 1.55
CA TRP A 455 -24.69 8.32 2.78
C TRP A 455 -24.00 9.22 3.80
N ALA A 456 -24.74 10.22 4.28
CA ALA A 456 -24.35 11.07 5.40
C ALA A 456 -22.98 11.75 5.26
N ALA A 457 -22.67 12.24 4.05
CA ALA A 457 -21.47 13.04 3.83
C ALA A 457 -21.46 14.33 4.67
N THR A 458 -20.26 14.79 5.02
CA THR A 458 -20.01 16.00 5.82
C THR A 458 -18.99 16.93 5.18
N GLY A 459 -18.84 18.12 5.76
CA GLY A 459 -17.91 19.15 5.31
C GLY A 459 -18.56 20.18 4.39
N ASN A 460 -17.97 21.38 4.32
CA ASN A 460 -18.58 22.51 3.61
C ASN A 460 -18.49 22.37 2.08
N PHE A 461 -17.72 21.41 1.56
CA PHE A 461 -17.62 21.11 0.14
C PHE A 461 -18.38 19.82 -0.25
N ALA A 462 -19.18 19.25 0.64
CA ALA A 462 -20.04 18.11 0.34
C ALA A 462 -21.35 18.51 -0.36
N GLY A 463 -21.93 17.57 -1.11
CA GLY A 463 -23.26 17.68 -1.72
C GLY A 463 -23.27 17.98 -3.22
N GLU A 464 -24.48 17.89 -3.78
CA GLU A 464 -24.80 18.01 -5.22
C GLU A 464 -24.31 19.32 -5.86
N THR A 465 -24.17 20.40 -5.08
CA THR A 465 -23.72 21.70 -5.61
C THR A 465 -22.28 21.69 -6.10
N TYR A 466 -21.49 20.71 -5.68
CA TYR A 466 -20.07 20.61 -5.97
C TYR A 466 -19.71 19.37 -6.79
N GLU A 467 -20.68 18.60 -7.27
CA GLU A 467 -20.37 17.37 -8.01
C GLU A 467 -20.24 17.60 -9.53
N ASN A 468 -19.54 16.69 -10.20
CA ASN A 468 -19.58 16.56 -11.65
C ASN A 468 -20.30 15.26 -12.04
N ASP A 469 -21.62 15.37 -12.20
CA ASP A 469 -22.51 14.26 -12.50
C ASP A 469 -23.36 14.54 -13.75
N ALA A 470 -22.74 14.39 -14.92
CA ALA A 470 -23.42 14.66 -16.20
C ALA A 470 -24.59 13.69 -16.49
N PHE A 471 -24.66 12.56 -15.79
CA PHE A 471 -25.59 11.46 -16.06
C PHE A 471 -26.54 11.14 -14.90
N ASN A 472 -26.54 11.94 -13.83
CA ASN A 472 -27.39 11.77 -12.64
C ASN A 472 -27.20 10.39 -11.98
N ARG A 473 -25.94 10.01 -11.77
CA ARG A 473 -25.48 8.73 -11.20
C ARG A 473 -24.98 8.84 -9.76
N ILE A 474 -24.87 10.04 -9.20
CA ILE A 474 -24.53 10.28 -7.81
C ILE A 474 -25.80 10.66 -7.05
N ASN A 475 -26.07 9.98 -5.94
CA ASN A 475 -27.17 10.32 -5.05
C ASN A 475 -26.62 10.68 -3.68
N TRP A 476 -26.90 11.90 -3.23
CA TRP A 476 -26.60 12.33 -1.87
C TRP A 476 -27.82 12.05 -0.99
N SER A 477 -27.67 11.15 -0.03
CA SER A 477 -28.78 10.66 0.77
C SER A 477 -28.30 10.18 2.13
N GLY A 478 -29.16 9.43 2.82
CA GLY A 478 -28.80 8.79 4.07
C GLY A 478 -28.60 9.74 5.25
N SER A 479 -28.45 9.11 6.40
CA SER A 479 -28.15 9.74 7.67
C SER A 479 -27.29 8.79 8.50
N ARG A 480 -26.68 9.32 9.54
CA ARG A 480 -25.96 8.53 10.53
C ARG A 480 -26.62 8.64 11.89
N LEU A 481 -26.63 7.54 12.63
CA LEU A 481 -27.03 7.53 14.03
C LEU A 481 -25.79 7.55 14.92
N MET A 482 -25.72 8.56 15.78
CA MET A 482 -24.74 8.66 16.87
C MET A 482 -25.46 8.54 18.20
N ALA A 483 -25.63 7.31 18.68
CA ALA A 483 -26.37 7.03 19.91
C ALA A 483 -25.47 6.47 21.02
N LYS A 484 -25.79 6.80 22.27
CA LYS A 484 -25.09 6.28 23.46
C LYS A 484 -26.07 5.66 24.45
N VAL A 485 -25.72 4.49 24.97
CA VAL A 485 -26.45 3.74 26.00
C VAL A 485 -25.47 2.96 26.88
N TYR A 486 -25.74 2.91 28.18
CA TYR A 486 -25.03 2.00 29.09
C TYR A 486 -25.92 0.84 29.50
N LEU A 487 -25.29 -0.30 29.74
CA LEU A 487 -25.90 -1.51 30.27
C LEU A 487 -25.55 -1.61 31.75
N GLU A 488 -26.55 -1.68 32.63
CA GLU A 488 -26.33 -1.79 34.07
C GLU A 488 -25.39 -2.94 34.43
N GLY A 489 -25.51 -4.06 33.71
CA GLY A 489 -24.73 -5.27 33.91
C GLY A 489 -23.22 -5.07 33.75
N ALA A 490 -22.83 -4.44 32.64
CA ALA A 490 -21.43 -4.29 32.28
C ALA A 490 -20.77 -3.06 32.91
N TRP A 491 -21.54 -2.16 33.53
CA TRP A 491 -21.03 -0.92 34.11
C TRP A 491 -20.02 -1.19 35.23
N ASN A 492 -18.83 -0.62 35.12
CA ASN A 492 -17.74 -0.83 36.08
C ASN A 492 -17.45 0.39 36.98
N GLY A 493 -18.23 1.47 36.84
CA GLY A 493 -18.08 2.71 37.58
C GLY A 493 -17.58 3.90 36.76
N THR A 494 -16.93 3.66 35.62
CA THR A 494 -16.42 4.71 34.71
C THR A 494 -16.98 4.56 33.31
N ASP A 495 -16.96 3.33 32.79
CA ASP A 495 -17.41 2.90 31.48
C ASP A 495 -18.04 1.50 31.62
N MET A 496 -17.98 0.67 30.58
CA MET A 496 -18.42 -0.72 30.61
C MET A 496 -17.26 -1.69 30.37
N ASN A 497 -17.31 -2.84 31.02
CA ASN A 497 -16.39 -3.93 30.72
C ASN A 497 -16.69 -4.47 29.31
N ALA A 498 -15.67 -4.55 28.47
CA ALA A 498 -15.77 -5.30 27.21
C ALA A 498 -16.14 -6.75 27.51
N GLY A 499 -17.01 -7.32 26.68
CA GLY A 499 -17.42 -8.71 26.84
C GLY A 499 -16.26 -9.65 26.50
N PRO A 500 -16.25 -10.88 27.04
CA PRO A 500 -15.24 -11.86 26.66
C PRO A 500 -15.37 -12.19 25.17
N VAL A 501 -14.36 -11.81 24.38
CA VAL A 501 -14.35 -11.86 22.90
C VAL A 501 -14.70 -13.25 22.36
N ASP A 502 -14.27 -14.31 23.04
CA ASP A 502 -14.53 -15.71 22.65
C ASP A 502 -15.97 -16.19 22.92
N VAL A 503 -16.75 -15.40 23.66
CA VAL A 503 -18.12 -15.73 24.07
C VAL A 503 -19.13 -15.03 23.17
N ILE A 504 -18.89 -13.79 22.76
CA ILE A 504 -19.81 -13.05 21.88
C ILE A 504 -19.94 -13.77 20.53
N PRO A 505 -21.16 -14.09 20.07
CA PRO A 505 -21.34 -14.81 18.82
C PRO A 505 -20.91 -13.94 17.63
N LEU A 506 -20.28 -14.57 16.63
CA LEU A 506 -19.88 -13.89 15.40
C LEU A 506 -21.06 -13.47 14.51
N GLY A 507 -22.24 -14.08 14.70
CA GLY A 507 -23.49 -13.68 14.05
C GLY A 507 -24.49 -13.10 15.05
N GLN A 508 -25.35 -12.20 14.59
CA GLN A 508 -26.33 -11.53 15.44
C GLN A 508 -27.27 -12.52 16.17
N PRO A 509 -27.60 -12.30 17.47
CA PRO A 509 -28.33 -13.27 18.30
C PRO A 509 -29.87 -13.11 18.28
N PHE A 510 -30.41 -12.11 17.61
CA PHE A 510 -31.83 -11.72 17.64
C PHE A 510 -32.72 -12.47 16.63
N SER A 511 -32.21 -13.49 15.94
CA SER A 511 -33.01 -14.28 14.97
C SER A 511 -34.06 -15.19 15.61
N GLY A 512 -33.89 -15.54 16.88
CA GLY A 512 -34.82 -16.38 17.65
C GLY A 512 -35.96 -15.61 18.32
N LEU A 513 -36.88 -16.35 18.94
CA LEU A 513 -37.85 -15.77 19.86
C LEU A 513 -37.13 -15.07 21.03
N PRO A 514 -37.64 -13.94 21.53
CA PRO A 514 -38.90 -13.28 21.13
C PRO A 514 -38.78 -12.33 19.93
N TRP A 515 -37.57 -11.97 19.50
CA TRP A 515 -37.32 -10.88 18.55
C TRP A 515 -37.65 -11.24 17.09
N ASN A 516 -37.32 -12.47 16.65
CA ASN A 516 -37.49 -12.94 15.28
C ASN A 516 -36.90 -11.99 14.22
N TYR A 517 -35.77 -11.36 14.51
CA TYR A 517 -35.11 -10.43 13.60
C TYR A 517 -34.51 -11.18 12.41
N ALA A 518 -34.92 -10.80 11.19
CA ALA A 518 -34.55 -11.50 9.97
C ALA A 518 -33.17 -11.14 9.39
N GLY A 519 -32.45 -10.20 10.02
CA GLY A 519 -31.12 -9.78 9.56
C GLY A 519 -30.06 -10.87 9.62
N SER A 520 -29.01 -10.71 8.83
CA SER A 520 -27.93 -11.68 8.65
C SER A 520 -26.56 -11.13 9.02
N GLU A 521 -26.53 -10.07 9.82
CA GLU A 521 -25.31 -9.40 10.29
C GLU A 521 -24.37 -10.40 10.97
N SER A 522 -23.11 -10.37 10.56
CA SER A 522 -22.05 -11.17 11.13
C SER A 522 -20.70 -10.51 10.92
N VAL A 523 -19.73 -10.90 11.75
CA VAL A 523 -18.33 -10.48 11.69
C VAL A 523 -17.43 -11.71 11.62
N THR A 524 -16.21 -11.54 11.14
CA THR A 524 -15.19 -12.59 11.15
C THR A 524 -14.46 -12.69 12.50
N ALA A 525 -14.45 -11.59 13.26
CA ALA A 525 -13.95 -11.48 14.62
C ALA A 525 -14.69 -10.35 15.36
N THR A 526 -14.89 -10.51 16.67
CA THR A 526 -15.51 -9.48 17.50
C THR A 526 -14.50 -8.36 17.81
N PRO A 527 -14.83 -7.08 17.55
CA PRO A 527 -13.92 -5.97 17.85
C PRO A 527 -13.62 -5.86 19.36
N PRO A 528 -12.38 -5.50 19.78
CA PRO A 528 -11.96 -5.57 21.18
C PRO A 528 -12.72 -4.66 22.16
N SER A 529 -13.28 -3.55 21.67
CA SER A 529 -14.04 -2.56 22.46
C SER A 529 -15.52 -2.92 22.62
N VAL A 530 -15.99 -4.02 22.01
CA VAL A 530 -17.40 -4.42 22.04
C VAL A 530 -17.77 -5.03 23.39
N VAL A 531 -18.88 -4.55 23.94
CA VAL A 531 -19.52 -5.07 25.15
C VAL A 531 -20.50 -6.16 24.79
N ASP A 532 -21.45 -5.87 23.88
CA ASP A 532 -22.43 -6.84 23.42
C ASP A 532 -23.08 -6.40 22.09
N TRP A 533 -23.79 -7.33 21.45
CA TRP A 533 -24.75 -7.07 20.38
C TRP A 533 -25.98 -6.33 20.92
N ALA A 534 -26.56 -5.46 20.11
CA ALA A 534 -27.88 -4.86 20.32
C ALA A 534 -28.70 -4.91 19.03
N LEU A 535 -30.02 -4.83 19.16
CA LEU A 535 -30.91 -4.60 18.03
C LEU A 535 -31.48 -3.19 18.17
N ILE A 536 -31.29 -2.35 17.16
CA ILE A 536 -31.94 -1.05 17.09
C ILE A 536 -33.22 -1.15 16.26
N GLU A 537 -34.25 -0.42 16.66
CA GLU A 537 -35.45 -0.20 15.86
C GLU A 537 -35.68 1.28 15.65
N PHE A 538 -36.02 1.68 14.43
CA PHE A 538 -36.49 3.02 14.14
C PHE A 538 -38.00 3.00 14.00
N ARG A 539 -38.67 3.81 14.82
CA ARG A 539 -40.13 3.94 14.83
C ARG A 539 -40.54 5.30 14.29
N ASP A 540 -41.45 5.29 13.32
CA ASP A 540 -42.02 6.48 12.69
C ASP A 540 -43.44 6.72 13.21
N ALA A 541 -43.58 7.64 14.17
CA ALA A 541 -44.84 7.87 14.87
C ALA A 541 -45.11 9.36 15.15
N THR A 542 -46.37 9.72 15.37
CA THR A 542 -46.75 11.12 15.65
C THR A 542 -46.33 11.59 17.02
N ASP A 543 -46.21 10.68 17.99
CA ASP A 543 -45.75 10.93 19.35
C ASP A 543 -45.15 9.67 19.97
N ALA A 544 -44.48 9.82 21.11
CA ALA A 544 -43.80 8.70 21.77
C ALA A 544 -44.77 7.59 22.22
N ALA A 545 -46.01 7.92 22.58
CA ALA A 545 -46.97 6.90 23.05
C ALA A 545 -47.50 6.02 21.90
N SER A 546 -47.53 6.55 20.68
CA SER A 546 -47.95 5.84 19.47
C SER A 546 -46.82 5.13 18.74
N ALA A 547 -45.56 5.34 19.15
CA ALA A 547 -44.37 4.64 18.65
C ALA A 547 -44.32 3.17 19.10
N THR A 548 -45.28 2.38 18.61
CA THR A 548 -45.44 0.93 18.87
C THR A 548 -44.64 0.08 17.89
N THR A 549 -44.59 -1.23 18.10
CA THR A 549 -43.92 -2.17 17.18
C THR A 549 -44.50 -2.11 15.76
N ALA A 550 -45.78 -1.75 15.62
CA ALA A 550 -46.44 -1.57 14.32
C ALA A 550 -45.93 -0.34 13.54
N THR A 551 -45.20 0.57 14.18
CA THR A 551 -44.60 1.76 13.56
C THR A 551 -43.11 1.59 13.26
N THR A 552 -42.54 0.41 13.49
CA THR A 552 -41.16 0.10 13.14
C THR A 552 -40.99 0.12 11.63
N VAL A 553 -40.10 0.98 11.14
CA VAL A 553 -39.78 1.15 9.71
C VAL A 553 -38.40 0.62 9.35
N TYR A 554 -37.52 0.44 10.33
CA TYR A 554 -36.16 -0.06 10.14
C TYR A 554 -35.67 -0.82 11.38
N GLN A 555 -34.89 -1.88 11.18
CA GLN A 555 -34.24 -2.65 12.22
C GLN A 555 -32.85 -3.11 11.78
N ARG A 556 -31.87 -3.06 12.67
CA ARG A 556 -30.49 -3.50 12.41
C ARG A 556 -29.81 -4.03 13.65
N ALA A 557 -29.09 -5.14 13.52
CA ALA A 557 -28.20 -5.60 14.58
C ALA A 557 -26.89 -4.79 14.55
N VAL A 558 -26.47 -4.32 15.72
CA VAL A 558 -25.37 -3.38 15.93
C VAL A 558 -24.55 -3.79 17.16
N PHE A 559 -23.42 -3.13 17.40
CA PHE A 559 -22.64 -3.33 18.62
C PHE A 559 -22.83 -2.15 19.60
N ILE A 560 -22.64 -2.44 20.88
CA ILE A 560 -22.42 -1.43 21.92
C ILE A 560 -20.99 -1.54 22.40
N ASN A 561 -20.26 -0.43 22.46
CA ASN A 561 -18.88 -0.39 22.93
C ASN A 561 -18.76 -0.07 24.42
N THR A 562 -17.55 -0.19 24.98
CA THR A 562 -17.22 0.14 26.37
C THR A 562 -17.64 1.56 26.77
N ASP A 563 -17.52 2.53 25.87
CA ASP A 563 -17.93 3.93 26.09
C ASP A 563 -19.45 4.17 25.95
N GLY A 564 -20.22 3.11 25.68
CA GLY A 564 -21.67 3.13 25.50
C GLY A 564 -22.13 3.53 24.10
N ASN A 565 -21.23 3.85 23.18
CA ASN A 565 -21.63 4.18 21.82
C ASN A 565 -22.24 2.96 21.12
N ILE A 566 -23.36 3.18 20.42
CA ILE A 566 -23.95 2.24 19.49
C ILE A 566 -23.25 2.42 18.14
N VAL A 567 -22.62 1.36 17.63
CA VAL A 567 -21.73 1.40 16.47
C VAL A 567 -22.06 0.30 15.46
N SER A 568 -21.61 0.50 14.23
CA SER A 568 -21.62 -0.50 13.16
C SER A 568 -20.72 -1.70 13.48
N LEU A 569 -20.74 -2.72 12.61
CA LEU A 569 -20.06 -4.00 12.84
C LEU A 569 -18.53 -3.95 12.81
N ASP A 570 -17.95 -2.82 12.37
CA ASP A 570 -16.51 -2.58 12.50
C ASP A 570 -16.11 -2.21 13.93
N GLY A 571 -17.08 -1.96 14.82
CA GLY A 571 -16.85 -1.64 16.22
C GLY A 571 -16.50 -0.18 16.48
N TYR A 572 -16.60 0.71 15.49
CA TYR A 572 -16.26 2.14 15.69
C TYR A 572 -17.16 3.10 14.91
N SER A 573 -17.54 2.74 13.68
CA SER A 573 -18.28 3.64 12.81
C SER A 573 -19.70 3.90 13.34
N PRO A 574 -20.27 5.10 13.09
CA PRO A 574 -21.70 5.34 13.26
C PRO A 574 -22.55 4.34 12.49
N VAL A 575 -23.82 4.22 12.85
CA VAL A 575 -24.76 3.41 12.06
C VAL A 575 -25.28 4.25 10.91
N TYR A 576 -24.87 3.90 9.69
CA TYR A 576 -25.35 4.53 8.45
C TYR A 576 -26.62 3.85 7.94
N PHE A 577 -27.57 4.66 7.46
CA PHE A 577 -28.85 4.20 6.93
C PHE A 577 -29.48 5.23 5.99
N ASP A 578 -30.35 4.77 5.08
CA ASP A 578 -31.16 5.63 4.20
C ASP A 578 -32.65 5.39 4.42
N GLN A 579 -33.11 5.76 5.62
CA GLN A 579 -34.50 5.64 6.03
C GLN A 579 -35.10 7.04 6.19
N ALA A 580 -36.10 7.35 5.37
CA ALA A 580 -36.91 8.55 5.52
C ALA A 580 -38.00 8.36 6.58
N PHE A 581 -38.34 9.43 7.28
CA PHE A 581 -39.41 9.46 8.29
C PHE A 581 -40.52 10.42 7.87
N THR A 582 -41.76 9.98 7.98
CA THR A 582 -42.97 10.77 7.65
C THR A 582 -43.45 11.60 8.84
N ASN A 583 -43.33 11.06 10.06
CA ASN A 583 -43.67 11.73 11.30
C ASN A 583 -42.39 12.01 12.11
N ASN A 584 -42.32 11.54 13.36
CA ASN A 584 -41.16 11.68 14.21
C ASN A 584 -40.39 10.35 14.32
N PHE A 585 -39.07 10.44 14.31
CA PHE A 585 -38.18 9.33 14.55
C PHE A 585 -37.99 9.08 16.06
N TYR A 586 -38.37 7.90 16.53
CA TYR A 586 -38.02 7.39 17.85
C TYR A 586 -37.08 6.19 17.73
N LEU A 587 -36.02 6.19 18.54
CA LEU A 587 -35.03 5.11 18.57
C LEU A 587 -35.37 4.15 19.71
N VAL A 588 -35.49 2.86 19.39
CA VAL A 588 -35.55 1.78 20.37
C VAL A 588 -34.23 1.03 20.37
N VAL A 589 -33.75 0.70 21.57
CA VAL A 589 -32.61 -0.18 21.78
C VAL A 589 -33.10 -1.42 22.50
N VAL A 590 -32.92 -2.55 21.83
CA VAL A 590 -33.31 -3.88 22.28
C VAL A 590 -32.06 -4.65 22.67
N GLN A 591 -32.13 -5.31 23.82
CA GLN A 591 -31.03 -6.10 24.37
C GLN A 591 -31.46 -7.51 24.75
N ARG A 592 -30.50 -8.43 24.82
CA ARG A 592 -30.81 -9.86 25.04
C ARG A 592 -31.30 -10.18 26.45
N ASN A 593 -30.87 -9.39 27.44
CA ASN A 593 -31.11 -9.64 28.86
C ASN A 593 -31.34 -8.37 29.71
N HIS A 594 -31.43 -7.20 29.06
CA HIS A 594 -31.85 -5.94 29.67
C HIS A 594 -33.24 -5.55 29.14
N LEU A 595 -33.98 -4.77 29.93
CA LEU A 595 -35.24 -4.19 29.49
C LEU A 595 -34.98 -3.20 28.35
N ASP A 596 -35.67 -3.41 27.24
CA ASP A 596 -35.65 -2.51 26.08
C ASP A 596 -36.02 -1.08 26.47
N ILE A 597 -35.38 -0.11 25.82
CA ILE A 597 -35.61 1.32 26.03
C ILE A 597 -35.95 2.02 24.72
N MET A 598 -36.70 3.12 24.81
CA MET A 598 -37.01 3.99 23.67
C MET A 598 -36.71 5.43 24.03
N SER A 599 -36.32 6.23 23.05
CA SER A 599 -36.11 7.67 23.22
C SER A 599 -37.39 8.34 23.72
N ASN A 600 -37.28 9.17 24.76
CA ASN A 600 -38.44 9.89 25.29
C ASN A 600 -38.90 10.99 24.32
N ASN A 601 -37.94 11.61 23.64
CA ASN A 601 -38.16 12.64 22.64
C ASN A 601 -37.85 12.09 21.26
N ALA A 602 -38.48 12.69 20.25
CA ALA A 602 -38.13 12.46 18.86
C ALA A 602 -36.68 12.88 18.61
N LEU A 603 -35.94 12.06 17.87
CA LEU A 603 -34.60 12.40 17.42
C LEU A 603 -34.70 13.49 16.34
N THR A 604 -33.82 14.47 16.42
CA THR A 604 -33.77 15.60 15.48
C THR A 604 -32.56 15.47 14.57
N LEU A 605 -32.77 15.67 13.27
CA LEU A 605 -31.69 15.67 12.30
C LEU A 605 -30.91 16.99 12.39
N ALA A 606 -29.59 16.89 12.63
CA ALA A 606 -28.66 18.01 12.58
C ALA A 606 -27.59 17.74 11.52
N GLY A 607 -27.63 18.48 10.40
CA GLY A 607 -26.86 18.11 9.21
C GLY A 607 -27.33 16.76 8.69
N SER A 608 -26.44 15.78 8.69
CA SER A 608 -26.73 14.38 8.31
C SER A 608 -26.75 13.41 9.52
N SER A 609 -26.80 13.94 10.74
CA SER A 609 -26.65 13.17 11.99
C SER A 609 -27.89 13.22 12.86
N TYR A 610 -28.29 12.06 13.38
CA TYR A 610 -29.22 11.93 14.49
C TYR A 610 -28.44 11.54 15.74
N ASP A 611 -28.40 12.44 16.72
CA ASP A 611 -27.62 12.25 17.94
C ASP A 611 -28.57 11.99 19.12
N TYR A 612 -28.28 10.96 19.93
CA TYR A 612 -29.09 10.67 21.12
C TYR A 612 -28.31 9.99 22.24
N ASP A 613 -28.33 10.56 23.43
CA ASP A 613 -27.66 9.98 24.61
C ASP A 613 -28.68 9.58 25.68
N PHE A 614 -28.96 8.29 25.76
CA PHE A 614 -29.86 7.68 26.75
C PHE A 614 -29.34 7.77 28.18
N SER A 615 -28.04 7.98 28.36
CA SER A 615 -27.38 7.96 29.66
C SER A 615 -27.33 9.32 30.35
N SER A 616 -27.56 10.41 29.59
CA SER A 616 -27.36 11.79 30.03
C SER A 616 -28.42 12.34 31.00
N GLY A 617 -29.48 11.59 31.30
CA GLY A 617 -30.44 11.99 32.33
C GLY A 617 -31.77 11.22 32.35
N ALA A 618 -32.49 11.35 33.46
CA ALA A 618 -33.76 10.66 33.74
C ALA A 618 -34.90 10.89 32.74
N ALA A 619 -34.79 11.88 31.86
CA ALA A 619 -35.83 12.24 30.89
C ALA A 619 -35.49 11.81 29.45
N GLN A 620 -34.41 11.03 29.27
CA GLN A 620 -33.97 10.56 27.95
C GLN A 620 -34.67 9.26 27.52
N VAL A 621 -35.13 8.45 28.47
CA VAL A 621 -35.88 7.22 28.15
C VAL A 621 -37.36 7.43 28.38
N TYR A 622 -38.18 6.93 27.47
CA TYR A 622 -39.64 6.95 27.63
C TYR A 622 -40.05 6.21 28.92
N GLY A 623 -40.96 6.82 29.68
CA GLY A 623 -41.30 6.37 31.05
C GLY A 623 -40.31 6.83 32.13
N GLY A 624 -39.28 7.60 31.76
CA GLY A 624 -38.31 8.21 32.66
C GLY A 624 -37.55 7.20 33.51
N THR A 625 -37.48 7.44 34.83
CA THR A 625 -36.82 6.55 35.80
C THR A 625 -37.47 5.16 35.97
N ASN A 626 -38.60 4.91 35.29
CA ASN A 626 -39.16 3.56 35.18
C ASN A 626 -38.64 2.80 33.96
N GLY A 627 -38.18 3.49 32.92
CA GLY A 627 -37.65 2.86 31.70
C GLY A 627 -36.16 2.55 31.76
N HIS A 628 -35.40 3.33 32.53
CA HIS A 628 -33.98 3.07 32.81
C HIS A 628 -33.62 3.39 34.26
N LYS A 629 -32.42 3.04 34.70
CA LYS A 629 -31.97 3.18 36.09
C LYS A 629 -30.73 4.07 36.19
N GLU A 630 -30.65 4.87 37.25
CA GLU A 630 -29.43 5.59 37.61
C GLU A 630 -28.41 4.59 38.18
N ILE A 631 -27.31 4.36 37.45
CA ILE A 631 -26.26 3.39 37.75
C ILE A 631 -25.02 4.04 38.39
N SER A 632 -24.87 5.34 38.18
CA SER A 632 -23.94 6.22 38.89
C SER A 632 -24.55 7.61 38.95
N THR A 633 -24.03 8.51 39.79
CA THR A 633 -24.62 9.85 39.95
C THR A 633 -24.70 10.58 38.61
N GLY A 634 -25.91 10.85 38.13
CA GLY A 634 -26.17 11.50 36.86
C GLY A 634 -26.01 10.61 35.62
N ILE A 635 -25.70 9.33 35.77
CA ILE A 635 -25.50 8.38 34.68
C ILE A 635 -26.58 7.30 34.75
N TYR A 636 -27.24 7.06 33.61
CA TYR A 636 -28.34 6.13 33.51
C TYR A 636 -28.02 4.99 32.53
N GLY A 637 -28.55 3.79 32.80
CA GLY A 637 -28.38 2.61 31.95
C GLY A 637 -29.62 1.72 31.89
N MET A 638 -29.65 0.84 30.88
CA MET A 638 -30.68 -0.17 30.68
C MET A 638 -30.70 -1.12 31.88
N ILE A 639 -31.91 -1.45 32.34
CA ILE A 639 -32.14 -2.27 33.54
C ILE A 639 -31.90 -3.74 33.20
N SER A 640 -30.99 -4.40 33.90
CA SER A 640 -30.69 -5.82 33.68
C SER A 640 -31.74 -6.74 34.34
N GLY A 641 -31.90 -7.96 33.82
CA GLY A 641 -32.66 -9.03 34.47
C GLY A 641 -33.76 -9.68 33.63
N ASP A 642 -33.97 -9.23 32.40
CA ASP A 642 -34.99 -9.76 31.49
C ASP A 642 -34.42 -10.89 30.64
N SER A 643 -33.98 -11.98 31.28
CA SER A 643 -33.28 -13.10 30.63
C SER A 643 -34.08 -13.81 29.54
N ASN A 644 -35.38 -13.58 29.41
CA ASN A 644 -36.19 -14.15 28.32
C ASN A 644 -36.62 -13.12 27.26
N GLY A 645 -36.23 -11.85 27.43
CA GLY A 645 -36.52 -10.75 26.51
C GLY A 645 -38.01 -10.42 26.36
N ASN A 646 -38.86 -10.74 27.35
CA ASN A 646 -40.31 -10.50 27.26
C ASN A 646 -40.74 -9.10 27.73
N GLY A 647 -39.78 -8.26 28.13
CA GLY A 647 -40.00 -6.92 28.65
C GLY A 647 -40.40 -6.88 30.11
N THR A 648 -40.25 -7.95 30.90
CA THR A 648 -40.64 -8.00 32.32
C THR A 648 -39.68 -8.82 33.16
N VAL A 649 -38.96 -8.18 34.10
CA VAL A 649 -38.11 -8.86 35.07
C VAL A 649 -38.96 -9.51 36.16
N ASN A 650 -39.12 -10.83 36.11
CA ASN A 650 -39.94 -11.60 37.03
C ASN A 650 -39.31 -12.96 37.36
N ILE A 651 -40.09 -13.83 38.02
CA ILE A 651 -39.59 -15.13 38.48
C ILE A 651 -39.21 -16.08 37.34
N ASN A 652 -39.81 -15.94 36.16
CA ASN A 652 -39.53 -16.80 35.00
C ASN A 652 -38.12 -16.58 34.45
N ASP A 653 -37.60 -15.36 34.51
CA ASP A 653 -36.21 -15.07 34.10
C ASP A 653 -35.21 -15.87 34.92
N LYS A 654 -35.49 -15.99 36.21
CA LYS A 654 -34.69 -16.81 37.11
C LYS A 654 -34.93 -18.31 36.92
N THR A 655 -36.18 -18.78 36.94
CA THR A 655 -36.49 -20.22 36.98
C THR A 655 -36.29 -20.92 35.65
N LEU A 656 -36.45 -20.22 34.52
CA LEU A 656 -36.25 -20.79 33.19
C LEU A 656 -34.80 -20.68 32.71
N TYR A 657 -34.05 -19.66 33.14
CA TYR A 657 -32.68 -19.43 32.67
C TYR A 657 -31.67 -19.61 33.79
N TRP A 658 -31.62 -18.69 34.76
CA TRP A 658 -30.57 -18.72 35.79
C TRP A 658 -30.47 -20.05 36.55
N GLU A 659 -31.57 -20.67 36.97
CA GLU A 659 -31.54 -21.96 37.70
C GLU A 659 -30.97 -23.11 36.87
N ASN A 660 -31.07 -23.04 35.53
CA ASN A 660 -30.56 -24.05 34.61
C ASN A 660 -29.11 -23.75 34.15
N GLU A 661 -28.71 -22.49 34.19
CA GLU A 661 -27.43 -22.00 33.67
C GLU A 661 -26.41 -21.70 34.78
N ALA A 662 -26.83 -21.62 36.05
CA ALA A 662 -25.97 -21.27 37.17
C ALA A 662 -24.72 -22.18 37.27
N GLY A 663 -23.54 -21.55 37.26
CA GLY A 663 -22.25 -22.21 37.28
C GLY A 663 -21.70 -22.59 35.91
N THR A 664 -22.35 -22.17 34.82
CA THR A 664 -21.88 -22.34 33.44
C THR A 664 -21.36 -21.03 32.85
N SER A 665 -20.61 -21.15 31.76
CA SER A 665 -20.02 -20.03 31.03
C SER A 665 -20.48 -20.05 29.57
N GLY A 666 -20.60 -18.88 28.95
CA GLY A 666 -21.01 -18.71 27.56
C GLY A 666 -21.90 -17.49 27.36
N TYR A 667 -22.43 -17.34 26.15
CA TYR A 667 -23.31 -16.23 25.78
C TYR A 667 -24.74 -16.54 26.24
N LEU A 668 -24.94 -16.42 27.55
CA LEU A 668 -26.11 -16.95 28.23
C LEU A 668 -27.10 -15.82 28.55
N PRO A 669 -28.42 -16.04 28.43
CA PRO A 669 -29.40 -15.02 28.80
C PRO A 669 -29.40 -14.68 30.30
N SER A 670 -28.91 -15.57 31.17
CA SER A 670 -28.76 -15.33 32.60
C SER A 670 -27.43 -14.72 33.04
N ASP A 671 -26.49 -14.49 32.12
CA ASP A 671 -25.26 -13.70 32.36
C ASP A 671 -25.64 -12.22 32.31
N LEU A 672 -26.08 -11.67 33.43
CA LEU A 672 -26.70 -10.36 33.55
C LEU A 672 -25.68 -9.23 33.74
N ASN A 673 -24.44 -9.58 34.10
CA ASN A 673 -23.30 -8.66 34.16
C ASN A 673 -22.40 -8.70 32.92
N LEU A 674 -22.68 -9.60 31.98
CA LEU A 674 -21.98 -9.76 30.69
C LEU A 674 -20.51 -10.19 30.87
N ASP A 675 -20.18 -10.89 31.96
CA ASP A 675 -18.82 -11.39 32.22
C ASP A 675 -18.54 -12.77 31.61
N GLY A 676 -19.53 -13.33 30.89
CA GLY A 676 -19.47 -14.64 30.26
C GLY A 676 -19.79 -15.79 31.20
N ASN A 677 -20.24 -15.54 32.44
CA ASN A 677 -20.60 -16.57 33.42
C ASN A 677 -21.96 -16.32 34.04
N SER A 678 -22.80 -17.35 34.10
CA SER A 678 -24.02 -17.32 34.88
C SER A 678 -23.71 -17.69 36.33
N SER A 679 -23.71 -16.71 37.23
CA SER A 679 -23.24 -16.85 38.61
C SER A 679 -24.27 -16.37 39.64
N ASN A 680 -23.95 -16.51 40.94
CA ASN A 680 -24.81 -15.92 41.98
C ASN A 680 -24.82 -14.38 41.95
N LEU A 681 -23.82 -13.74 41.35
CA LEU A 681 -23.77 -12.28 41.22
C LEU A 681 -24.89 -11.81 40.30
N ASP A 682 -25.08 -12.47 39.15
CA ASP A 682 -26.17 -12.17 38.19
C ASP A 682 -27.54 -12.15 38.86
N LYS A 683 -27.83 -13.20 39.63
CA LYS A 683 -29.09 -13.28 40.35
C LYS A 683 -29.19 -12.26 41.49
N ASN A 684 -28.17 -12.14 42.33
CA ASN A 684 -28.28 -11.37 43.57
C ASN A 684 -28.18 -9.86 43.34
N ASP A 685 -27.31 -9.45 42.42
CA ASP A 685 -26.89 -8.06 42.26
C ASP A 685 -27.60 -7.39 41.08
N PHE A 686 -28.26 -8.17 40.19
CA PHE A 686 -29.02 -7.63 39.06
C PHE A 686 -30.48 -8.09 39.07
N TRP A 687 -30.76 -9.39 38.89
CA TRP A 687 -32.13 -9.88 38.82
C TRP A 687 -32.96 -9.55 40.08
N LEU A 688 -32.42 -9.84 41.27
CA LEU A 688 -33.15 -9.70 42.54
C LEU A 688 -33.52 -8.25 42.84
N ILE A 689 -32.64 -7.30 42.48
CA ILE A 689 -32.88 -5.87 42.75
C ILE A 689 -33.81 -5.23 41.72
N ASN A 690 -33.93 -5.84 40.54
CA ASN A 690 -34.74 -5.33 39.43
C ASN A 690 -36.07 -6.08 39.26
N VAL A 691 -36.33 -7.13 40.05
CA VAL A 691 -37.60 -7.87 40.00
C VAL A 691 -38.82 -6.95 40.16
N GLY A 692 -39.80 -7.11 39.27
CA GLY A 692 -41.00 -6.27 39.20
C GLY A 692 -40.86 -5.04 38.30
N LYS A 693 -39.69 -4.81 37.69
CA LYS A 693 -39.51 -3.84 36.60
C LYS A 693 -39.99 -4.42 35.27
N PHE A 694 -40.46 -3.56 34.39
CA PHE A 694 -40.92 -3.91 33.05
C PHE A 694 -40.61 -2.78 32.08
N SER A 695 -40.40 -3.13 30.81
CA SER A 695 -40.10 -2.16 29.75
C SER A 695 -41.23 -1.16 29.62
N GLN A 696 -40.87 0.10 29.38
CA GLN A 696 -41.83 1.17 29.13
C GLN A 696 -42.06 1.37 27.63
N VAL A 697 -41.32 0.66 26.77
CA VAL A 697 -41.44 0.76 25.32
C VAL A 697 -42.88 0.39 24.91
N PRO A 698 -43.60 1.26 24.18
CA PRO A 698 -44.93 0.95 23.70
C PRO A 698 -44.88 -0.29 22.79
N ASN A 699 -45.77 -1.26 23.00
CA ASN A 699 -45.77 -2.49 22.20
C ASN A 699 -46.88 -2.50 21.15
#